data_AF-A0A0G4MHQ2-F1
#
_entry.id   AF-A0A0G4MHQ2-F1
#
_cell.length_a   1.000
_cell.length_b   1.000
_cell.length_c   1.000
_cell.angle_alpha   90.00
_cell.angle_beta   90.00
_cell.angle_gamma   90.00
#
_symmetry.space_group_name_H-M   'P 1'
#
loop_
_entity.id
_entity.type
_entity.pdbx_description
1 polymer ?
#
loop_
_entity_poly.entity_id
_entity_poly.type
_entity_poly.pdbx_seq_one_letter_code
_entity_poly.pdbx_strand_id
1 'polypeptide(L)'
;MPSDNEDDVGDMFAEPEDYYPPTPPPTSVTHTLASGRTLTLHLVGYSATEAHHLWNGSRVVSDYFEALPARVASRTVLEIGAGAGLPSLTAGLLGARRVVMSDYHDVDIVQTMQKNIDVCEGADEVVAKGYVWGADPAPLLAELPEPEAKFDVLILADLLFRHSEHGTLVKTIDMTMSKKKESRAYVFFTSYRPWLRHKDLVFFDVAREKGFLVEQVIDRKMEKKLFENDPGDEEVLKTVSGMMPIHQSIEGQPPHMGPGLSPPAATAGENGERQQKPKTLPCKYCSKRFSCGALVCPYFVNPNQLAHEVNPMQPMMADMGQSQAAHARIKSYDEQMGYSERAREDQPALAPGFASQAAPTSYDDYHLFLDDFAGSSHFLPPAFEPDQQMGGMWPRQAGDMHQRGLSKPASQFPSRFPSVQPDGISGMDGQARGGDEPMRAPSLRISAVDHNVIKNRLDEFSSVLPADFIFPSRHTLTRFLEGYISGFHEYLPFLHLPSLAPAEIAPELLLAILAVGAQYRFESHRGHALWYAAKAVALEQIRRRHSHEVHALLPTPAAYSPHSTRPSPSTGFRHTFASAQQERPMTQDTHREPFSPNTPQARLETIQAVLLLFAVGLWGASAILHEALSLQSHLAILVREEGLTAESSPGAAPDWETWVRLEGASRTKLIAYCFFNLCSIAYNMPPLLLTSDLSLFLPYPSRLWRAESAWQWQEARQSCPSVDITVHYAFARLFGRSAQSLPAHITSLGHYVLIHALTQHVFLLKQTSFALSSPFEPQRGLKPDDVEEVLQALRVWQTSFEHRHQLRAAESAHMGPNDTFPGGPVAFNATALLRLAYIRLYTDITPSRSLETRDHMLIASSLSNTPLLVRSLRLQKAVFQAIHALSMLVKAGVNYVARTKSLEWSIQHSLGNFECAVLLSKWLLTLSSIGPNDQPVSTDEKNFLEMIRRMLDETEFAVPIDPSLGGPAANPPSNMEALAGDSTRLRQLAAAVIRLWAETFKGTHIFDLVRVMGSSLDGYASLVEKPHDRAPMGRIAAEAGLG
;
A
#
# COMPACT_ATOMS: atom_id res chain seq x y z
N MET A 1 28.93 -37.93 -39.55
CA MET A 1 28.72 -39.28 -40.10
C MET A 1 29.86 -40.19 -39.64
N PRO A 2 29.64 -41.10 -38.68
CA PRO A 2 28.39 -41.34 -37.92
C PRO A 2 28.07 -40.15 -36.98
N SER A 3 27.02 -40.14 -36.16
CA SER A 3 25.64 -40.64 -36.29
C SER A 3 24.88 -40.01 -35.11
N ASP A 4 23.65 -39.57 -35.29
CA ASP A 4 22.97 -38.75 -34.30
C ASP A 4 22.57 -39.55 -33.05
N ASN A 5 22.87 -38.97 -31.88
CA ASN A 5 22.34 -39.35 -30.58
C ASN A 5 21.58 -38.12 -30.07
N GLU A 6 20.25 -38.17 -30.06
CA GLU A 6 19.39 -37.12 -29.50
C GLU A 6 19.32 -37.25 -27.97
N ASP A 7 20.47 -37.11 -27.30
CA ASP A 7 20.59 -37.19 -25.85
C ASP A 7 20.06 -35.90 -25.19
N ASP A 8 18.73 -35.90 -25.00
CA ASP A 8 17.90 -35.14 -24.06
C ASP A 8 18.40 -33.75 -23.58
N VAL A 9 17.73 -32.70 -24.07
CA VAL A 9 17.93 -31.30 -23.66
C VAL A 9 16.73 -30.76 -22.84
N GLY A 10 15.84 -31.62 -22.36
CA GLY A 10 14.58 -31.23 -21.74
C GLY A 10 14.72 -30.57 -20.36
N ASP A 11 15.71 -30.97 -19.57
CA ASP A 11 15.73 -30.74 -18.11
C ASP A 11 16.57 -29.53 -17.65
N MET A 12 17.28 -28.85 -18.57
CA MET A 12 18.26 -27.80 -18.20
C MET A 12 17.63 -26.46 -17.72
N PHE A 13 16.30 -26.40 -17.60
CA PHE A 13 15.53 -25.25 -17.10
C PHE A 13 14.55 -25.62 -15.98
N ALA A 14 14.62 -26.84 -15.45
CA ALA A 14 13.89 -27.19 -14.22
C ALA A 14 14.36 -26.29 -13.06
N GLU A 15 13.42 -25.70 -12.32
CA GLU A 15 13.73 -25.13 -11.01
C GLU A 15 14.06 -26.28 -10.04
N PRO A 16 14.99 -26.11 -9.08
CA PRO A 16 15.23 -27.13 -8.06
C PRO A 16 13.93 -27.53 -7.35
N GLU A 17 13.72 -28.82 -7.08
CA GLU A 17 12.47 -29.34 -6.49
C GLU A 17 12.09 -28.66 -5.16
N ASP A 18 13.06 -28.10 -4.44
CA ASP A 18 12.90 -27.37 -3.16
C ASP A 18 12.85 -25.83 -3.29
N TYR A 19 12.86 -25.25 -4.51
CA TYR A 19 13.04 -23.79 -4.72
C TYR A 19 11.85 -22.95 -4.23
N TYR A 20 10.64 -23.50 -4.36
CA TYR A 20 9.45 -23.07 -3.64
C TYR A 20 9.06 -24.19 -2.66
N PRO A 21 8.40 -23.88 -1.52
CA PRO A 21 7.62 -24.92 -0.84
C PRO A 21 6.59 -25.43 -1.87
N PRO A 22 6.58 -26.73 -2.21
CA PRO A 22 5.80 -27.21 -3.34
C PRO A 22 4.32 -26.90 -3.10
N THR A 23 3.67 -26.30 -4.11
CA THR A 23 2.21 -26.17 -4.14
C THR A 23 1.64 -27.55 -3.81
N PRO A 24 0.80 -27.70 -2.76
CA PRO A 24 0.32 -29.01 -2.34
C PRO A 24 -0.26 -29.75 -3.55
N PRO A 25 0.05 -31.05 -3.77
CA PRO A 25 -0.31 -31.71 -5.02
C PRO A 25 -1.84 -31.70 -5.21
N PRO A 26 -2.35 -31.39 -6.43
CA PRO A 26 -3.78 -31.42 -6.73
C PRO A 26 -4.41 -32.73 -6.26
N THR A 27 -5.40 -32.62 -5.37
CA THR A 27 -6.02 -33.78 -4.72
C THR A 27 -7.27 -34.24 -5.46
N SER A 28 -7.82 -35.38 -5.06
CA SER A 28 -9.15 -35.80 -5.49
C SER A 28 -9.96 -36.31 -4.31
N VAL A 29 -11.25 -35.97 -4.29
CA VAL A 29 -12.20 -36.37 -3.26
C VAL A 29 -13.40 -37.04 -3.93
N THR A 30 -13.79 -38.21 -3.43
CA THR A 30 -14.99 -38.90 -3.88
C THR A 30 -16.22 -38.42 -3.11
N HIS A 31 -17.35 -38.31 -3.81
CA HIS A 31 -18.67 -38.11 -3.21
C HIS A 31 -19.67 -39.06 -3.86
N THR A 32 -20.37 -39.84 -3.04
CA THR A 32 -21.39 -40.78 -3.49
C THR A 32 -22.77 -40.15 -3.33
N LEU A 33 -23.43 -39.93 -4.46
CA LEU A 33 -24.79 -39.45 -4.59
C LEU A 33 -25.79 -40.48 -4.00
N ALA A 34 -26.97 -40.02 -3.58
CA ALA A 34 -28.07 -40.85 -3.09
C ALA A 34 -28.56 -41.87 -4.15
N SER A 35 -28.35 -41.57 -5.44
CA SER A 35 -28.48 -42.53 -6.55
C SER A 35 -27.51 -43.74 -6.51
N GLY A 36 -26.53 -43.74 -5.60
CA GLY A 36 -25.45 -44.74 -5.52
C GLY A 36 -24.27 -44.47 -6.46
N ARG A 37 -24.37 -43.47 -7.35
CA ARG A 37 -23.28 -43.06 -8.24
C ARG A 37 -22.20 -42.31 -7.46
N THR A 38 -20.95 -42.74 -7.59
CA THR A 38 -19.80 -42.00 -7.03
C THR A 38 -19.19 -41.08 -8.07
N LEU A 39 -19.09 -39.80 -7.74
CA LEU A 39 -18.34 -38.79 -8.49
C LEU A 39 -16.92 -38.70 -7.89
N THR A 40 -15.91 -38.62 -8.76
CA THR A 40 -14.54 -38.27 -8.38
C THR A 40 -14.31 -36.83 -8.76
N LEU A 41 -14.06 -35.97 -7.76
CA LEU A 41 -13.87 -34.54 -7.94
C LEU A 41 -12.39 -34.22 -7.75
N HIS A 42 -11.76 -33.64 -8.76
CA HIS A 42 -10.42 -33.06 -8.61
C HIS A 42 -10.50 -31.70 -7.92
N LEU A 43 -9.47 -31.40 -7.13
CA LEU A 43 -9.29 -30.13 -6.43
C LEU A 43 -7.94 -29.53 -6.84
N VAL A 44 -7.88 -28.21 -7.01
CA VAL A 44 -6.60 -27.50 -7.17
C VAL A 44 -5.72 -27.70 -5.95
N GLY A 45 -4.40 -27.63 -6.12
CA GLY A 45 -3.43 -27.86 -5.05
C GLY A 45 -3.50 -26.84 -3.91
N TYR A 46 -3.64 -25.57 -4.27
CA TYR A 46 -3.89 -24.44 -3.38
C TYR A 46 -4.70 -23.39 -4.15
N SER A 47 -5.48 -22.57 -3.44
CA SER A 47 -6.16 -21.41 -4.02
C SER A 47 -6.54 -20.41 -2.94
N ALA A 48 -6.29 -19.11 -3.21
CA ALA A 48 -6.73 -18.00 -2.36
C ALA A 48 -8.26 -17.75 -2.40
N THR A 49 -9.00 -18.40 -3.31
CA THR A 49 -10.48 -18.47 -3.25
C THR A 49 -10.98 -19.56 -2.32
N GLU A 50 -10.09 -20.42 -1.83
CA GLU A 50 -10.37 -21.67 -1.09
C GLU A 50 -10.95 -22.82 -1.94
N ALA A 51 -10.75 -22.78 -3.26
CA ALA A 51 -11.18 -23.83 -4.20
C ALA A 51 -10.45 -25.19 -4.04
N HIS A 52 -9.48 -25.29 -3.13
CA HIS A 52 -8.72 -26.51 -2.82
C HIS A 52 -9.41 -27.43 -1.80
N HIS A 53 -10.69 -27.18 -1.50
CA HIS A 53 -11.50 -27.92 -0.52
C HIS A 53 -12.90 -28.28 -1.06
N LEU A 54 -13.41 -29.46 -0.70
CA LEU A 54 -14.81 -29.85 -0.95
C LEU A 54 -15.67 -29.54 0.28
N TRP A 55 -16.12 -28.29 0.32
CA TRP A 55 -16.87 -27.62 1.37
C TRP A 55 -18.18 -28.32 1.78
N ASN A 56 -18.59 -28.17 3.05
CA ASN A 56 -19.79 -28.82 3.59
C ASN A 56 -21.08 -28.25 2.99
N GLY A 57 -21.14 -26.95 2.69
CA GLY A 57 -22.25 -26.32 1.97
C GLY A 57 -22.51 -26.99 0.62
N SER A 58 -21.45 -27.27 -0.14
CA SER A 58 -21.51 -27.93 -1.46
C SER A 58 -22.04 -29.36 -1.38
N ARG A 59 -21.72 -30.09 -0.30
CA ARG A 59 -22.27 -31.42 -0.05
C ARG A 59 -23.77 -31.33 0.29
N VAL A 60 -24.12 -30.51 1.28
CA VAL A 60 -25.50 -30.45 1.81
C VAL A 60 -26.50 -29.86 0.81
N VAL A 61 -26.09 -28.93 -0.07
CA VAL A 61 -26.96 -28.44 -1.16
C VAL A 61 -27.18 -29.49 -2.26
N SER A 62 -26.19 -30.36 -2.50
CA SER A 62 -26.29 -31.46 -3.47
C SER A 62 -27.26 -32.54 -2.98
N ASP A 63 -27.09 -33.02 -1.74
CA ASP A 63 -28.04 -33.89 -1.06
C ASP A 63 -29.47 -33.29 -1.05
N TYR A 64 -29.60 -31.97 -0.89
CA TYR A 64 -30.90 -31.26 -0.90
C TYR A 64 -31.55 -31.24 -2.29
N PHE A 65 -30.76 -31.13 -3.37
CA PHE A 65 -31.29 -31.25 -4.74
C PHE A 65 -31.63 -32.70 -5.11
N GLU A 66 -30.86 -33.71 -4.68
CA GLU A 66 -31.25 -35.12 -4.87
C GLU A 66 -32.54 -35.46 -4.13
N ALA A 67 -32.75 -34.90 -2.93
CA ALA A 67 -34.00 -35.04 -2.19
C ALA A 67 -35.19 -34.32 -2.86
N LEU A 68 -34.94 -33.29 -3.67
CA LEU A 68 -35.97 -32.47 -4.34
C LEU A 68 -35.60 -32.13 -5.81
N PRO A 69 -35.50 -33.11 -6.74
CA PRO A 69 -34.96 -32.87 -8.09
C PRO A 69 -35.70 -31.80 -8.89
N ALA A 70 -37.01 -31.65 -8.65
CA ALA A 70 -37.86 -30.62 -9.25
C ALA A 70 -37.45 -29.17 -8.93
N ARG A 71 -36.45 -28.94 -8.05
CA ARG A 71 -35.83 -27.62 -7.85
C ARG A 71 -34.87 -27.23 -8.99
N VAL A 72 -34.23 -28.20 -9.63
CA VAL A 72 -33.20 -27.98 -10.69
C VAL A 72 -33.58 -28.60 -12.05
N ALA A 73 -34.39 -29.66 -12.07
CA ALA A 73 -34.85 -30.29 -13.30
C ALA A 73 -35.55 -29.29 -14.24
N SER A 74 -35.14 -29.26 -15.51
CA SER A 74 -35.60 -28.35 -16.56
C SER A 74 -35.40 -26.84 -16.24
N ARG A 75 -34.51 -26.49 -15.31
CA ARG A 75 -34.15 -25.09 -14.95
C ARG A 75 -32.82 -24.67 -15.58
N THR A 76 -32.61 -23.36 -15.75
CA THR A 76 -31.27 -22.80 -15.94
C THR A 76 -30.62 -22.50 -14.58
N VAL A 77 -29.39 -22.97 -14.37
CA VAL A 77 -28.70 -22.94 -13.07
C VAL A 77 -27.38 -22.20 -13.18
N LEU A 78 -27.05 -21.36 -12.19
CA LEU A 78 -25.73 -20.73 -12.02
C LEU A 78 -25.17 -21.09 -10.63
N GLU A 79 -23.99 -21.70 -10.58
CA GLU A 79 -23.21 -21.81 -9.34
C GLU A 79 -22.13 -20.72 -9.30
N ILE A 80 -22.02 -20.06 -8.14
CA ILE A 80 -21.07 -18.99 -7.86
C ILE A 80 -20.08 -19.51 -6.80
N GLY A 81 -18.78 -19.38 -7.07
CA GLY A 81 -17.73 -19.91 -6.18
C GLY A 81 -17.75 -21.44 -6.11
N ALA A 82 -17.90 -22.10 -7.27
CA ALA A 82 -18.16 -23.53 -7.37
C ALA A 82 -16.99 -24.42 -6.90
N GLY A 83 -15.74 -23.94 -6.99
CA GLY A 83 -14.52 -24.69 -6.69
C GLY A 83 -14.45 -26.06 -7.39
N ALA A 84 -14.85 -27.11 -6.66
CA ALA A 84 -14.95 -28.48 -7.17
C ALA A 84 -16.12 -28.73 -8.12
N GLY A 85 -17.18 -27.90 -8.08
CA GLY A 85 -18.34 -27.98 -8.96
C GLY A 85 -19.41 -29.02 -8.60
N LEU A 86 -19.36 -29.64 -7.41
CA LEU A 86 -20.27 -30.72 -7.02
C LEU A 86 -21.77 -30.35 -7.16
N PRO A 87 -22.25 -29.17 -6.70
CA PRO A 87 -23.65 -28.78 -6.89
C PRO A 87 -24.04 -28.57 -8.35
N SER A 88 -23.20 -27.92 -9.17
CA SER A 88 -23.39 -27.81 -10.62
C SER A 88 -23.49 -29.18 -11.32
N LEU A 89 -22.59 -30.12 -11.01
CA LEU A 89 -22.64 -31.47 -11.58
C LEU A 89 -23.89 -32.23 -11.14
N THR A 90 -24.25 -32.15 -9.86
CA THR A 90 -25.49 -32.74 -9.32
C THR A 90 -26.72 -32.15 -9.99
N ALA A 91 -26.77 -30.83 -10.22
CA ALA A 91 -27.87 -30.18 -10.94
C ALA A 91 -27.97 -30.64 -12.40
N GLY A 92 -26.84 -30.81 -13.09
CA GLY A 92 -26.80 -31.39 -14.45
C GLY A 92 -27.36 -32.81 -14.49
N LEU A 93 -26.87 -33.69 -13.61
CA LEU A 93 -27.32 -35.08 -13.51
C LEU A 93 -28.80 -35.24 -13.10
N LEU A 94 -29.37 -34.25 -12.41
CA LEU A 94 -30.81 -34.15 -12.09
C LEU A 94 -31.64 -33.50 -13.22
N GLY A 95 -31.05 -33.31 -14.40
CA GLY A 95 -31.75 -32.87 -15.61
C GLY A 95 -31.97 -31.36 -15.71
N ALA A 96 -31.08 -30.53 -15.18
CA ALA A 96 -31.09 -29.09 -15.47
C ALA A 96 -30.95 -28.82 -16.98
N ARG A 97 -31.64 -27.80 -17.49
CA ARG A 97 -31.65 -27.43 -18.92
C ARG A 97 -30.33 -26.80 -19.37
N ARG A 98 -29.62 -26.14 -18.46
CA ARG A 98 -28.29 -25.55 -18.65
C ARG A 98 -27.71 -25.24 -17.28
N VAL A 99 -26.44 -25.52 -17.05
CA VAL A 99 -25.74 -25.19 -15.82
C VAL A 99 -24.47 -24.42 -16.15
N VAL A 100 -24.31 -23.23 -15.57
CA VAL A 100 -23.04 -22.50 -15.59
C VAL A 100 -22.38 -22.66 -14.23
N MET A 101 -21.25 -23.35 -14.21
CA MET A 101 -20.38 -23.52 -13.05
C MET A 101 -19.37 -22.36 -13.07
N SER A 102 -19.33 -21.52 -12.03
CA SER A 102 -18.41 -20.38 -12.01
C SER A 102 -17.64 -20.20 -10.71
N ASP A 103 -16.38 -19.82 -10.84
CA ASP A 103 -15.46 -19.42 -9.76
C ASP A 103 -14.62 -18.24 -10.27
N TYR A 104 -13.67 -17.75 -9.49
CA TYR A 104 -12.77 -16.68 -9.91
C TYR A 104 -12.01 -17.03 -11.20
N HIS A 105 -11.58 -16.02 -11.95
CA HIS A 105 -10.93 -16.17 -13.26
C HIS A 105 -9.44 -16.58 -13.14
N ASP A 106 -9.20 -17.65 -12.40
CA ASP A 106 -7.93 -18.35 -12.28
C ASP A 106 -7.88 -19.52 -13.28
N VAL A 107 -6.70 -19.78 -13.87
CA VAL A 107 -6.54 -20.81 -14.91
C VAL A 107 -6.68 -22.22 -14.35
N ASP A 108 -6.08 -22.51 -13.19
CA ASP A 108 -6.04 -23.86 -12.62
C ASP A 108 -7.41 -24.23 -12.05
N ILE A 109 -8.13 -23.26 -11.46
CA ILE A 109 -9.50 -23.45 -10.97
C ILE A 109 -10.45 -23.73 -12.15
N VAL A 110 -10.41 -22.91 -13.21
CA VAL A 110 -11.30 -23.10 -14.37
C VAL A 110 -10.98 -24.38 -15.14
N GLN A 111 -9.71 -24.77 -15.26
CA GLN A 111 -9.33 -26.08 -15.83
C GLN A 111 -9.78 -27.24 -14.94
N THR A 112 -9.70 -27.12 -13.61
CA THR A 112 -10.16 -28.16 -12.67
C THR A 112 -11.69 -28.31 -12.72
N MET A 113 -12.42 -27.19 -12.79
CA MET A 113 -13.87 -27.19 -13.02
C MET A 113 -14.22 -27.89 -14.34
N GLN A 114 -13.55 -27.55 -15.44
CA GLN A 114 -13.81 -28.21 -16.73
C GLN A 114 -13.48 -29.70 -16.69
N LYS A 115 -12.33 -30.08 -16.12
CA LYS A 115 -11.94 -31.49 -15.92
C LYS A 115 -13.00 -32.27 -15.13
N ASN A 116 -13.59 -31.66 -14.10
CA ASN A 116 -14.65 -32.29 -13.30
C ASN A 116 -15.98 -32.45 -14.07
N ILE A 117 -16.22 -31.63 -15.09
CA ILE A 117 -17.30 -31.82 -16.06
C ILE A 117 -16.94 -32.96 -17.03
N ASP A 118 -15.75 -32.92 -17.61
CA ASP A 118 -15.29 -33.88 -18.64
C ASP A 118 -15.26 -35.34 -18.14
N VAL A 119 -14.97 -35.58 -16.85
CA VAL A 119 -15.00 -36.93 -16.24
C VAL A 119 -16.37 -37.34 -15.72
N CYS A 120 -17.39 -36.48 -15.82
CA CYS A 120 -18.73 -36.71 -15.28
C CYS A 120 -19.73 -37.06 -16.40
N GLU A 121 -19.82 -38.34 -16.76
CA GLU A 121 -20.76 -38.84 -17.79
C GLU A 121 -22.19 -38.31 -17.57
N GLY A 122 -22.78 -37.63 -18.55
CA GLY A 122 -24.12 -37.02 -18.44
C GLY A 122 -24.15 -35.60 -17.85
N ALA A 123 -22.99 -34.94 -17.70
CA ALA A 123 -22.89 -33.52 -17.33
C ALA A 123 -22.80 -32.58 -18.56
N ASP A 124 -23.24 -33.03 -19.73
CA ASP A 124 -23.08 -32.34 -21.03
C ASP A 124 -23.68 -30.92 -21.08
N GLU A 125 -24.67 -30.63 -20.23
CA GLU A 125 -25.30 -29.31 -20.08
C GLU A 125 -24.59 -28.37 -19.09
N VAL A 126 -23.47 -28.80 -18.51
CA VAL A 126 -22.66 -28.03 -17.55
C VAL A 126 -21.47 -27.39 -18.28
N VAL A 127 -21.18 -26.11 -18.01
CA VAL A 127 -19.99 -25.42 -18.53
C VAL A 127 -19.27 -24.61 -17.45
N ALA A 128 -17.94 -24.64 -17.45
CA ALA A 128 -17.10 -23.86 -16.56
C ALA A 128 -16.87 -22.42 -17.09
N LYS A 129 -16.91 -21.42 -16.19
CA LYS A 129 -16.60 -20.01 -16.49
C LYS A 129 -15.81 -19.34 -15.36
N GLY A 130 -14.82 -18.53 -15.70
CA GLY A 130 -14.23 -17.57 -14.77
C GLY A 130 -15.13 -16.34 -14.63
N TYR A 131 -15.52 -16.00 -13.40
CA TYR A 131 -16.35 -14.84 -13.08
C TYR A 131 -15.93 -14.20 -11.75
N VAL A 132 -15.77 -12.88 -11.75
CA VAL A 132 -15.56 -12.09 -10.53
C VAL A 132 -16.92 -11.59 -10.06
N TRP A 133 -17.24 -11.83 -8.78
CA TRP A 133 -18.53 -11.45 -8.19
C TRP A 133 -18.85 -9.97 -8.46
N GLY A 134 -20.11 -9.66 -8.79
CA GLY A 134 -20.58 -8.30 -9.02
C GLY A 134 -20.02 -7.61 -10.27
N ALA A 135 -19.18 -8.27 -11.07
CA ALA A 135 -18.78 -7.82 -12.40
C ALA A 135 -19.94 -8.00 -13.42
N ASP A 136 -19.76 -7.51 -14.65
CA ASP A 136 -20.73 -7.70 -15.73
C ASP A 136 -20.99 -9.20 -15.99
N PRO A 137 -22.23 -9.70 -15.81
CA PRO A 137 -22.56 -11.10 -16.03
C PRO A 137 -22.79 -11.46 -17.49
N ALA A 138 -22.62 -10.55 -18.45
CA ALA A 138 -22.79 -10.85 -19.88
C ALA A 138 -22.10 -12.17 -20.35
N PRO A 139 -20.88 -12.53 -19.89
CA PRO A 139 -20.25 -13.82 -20.23
C PRO A 139 -20.93 -15.06 -19.63
N LEU A 140 -21.70 -14.91 -18.53
CA LEU A 140 -22.52 -15.97 -17.93
C LEU A 140 -23.89 -16.07 -18.64
N LEU A 141 -24.51 -14.92 -18.91
CA LEU A 141 -25.83 -14.86 -19.55
C LEU A 141 -25.78 -15.29 -21.03
N ALA A 142 -24.63 -15.13 -21.70
CA ALA A 142 -24.40 -15.62 -23.06
C ALA A 142 -24.43 -17.16 -23.20
N GLU A 143 -24.38 -17.92 -22.11
CA GLU A 143 -24.56 -19.38 -22.10
C GLU A 143 -26.03 -19.82 -22.06
N LEU A 144 -26.97 -18.87 -22.02
CA LEU A 144 -28.41 -19.13 -22.03
C LEU A 144 -28.97 -19.07 -23.47
N PRO A 145 -29.96 -19.92 -23.82
CA PRO A 145 -30.43 -20.06 -25.20
C PRO A 145 -31.30 -18.92 -25.72
N GLU A 146 -31.70 -17.98 -24.86
CA GLU A 146 -32.58 -16.85 -25.17
C GLU A 146 -31.85 -15.53 -24.86
N PRO A 147 -31.84 -14.54 -25.78
CA PRO A 147 -31.32 -13.20 -25.48
C PRO A 147 -32.04 -12.56 -24.28
N GLU A 148 -31.30 -11.82 -23.46
CA GLU A 148 -31.78 -11.19 -22.21
C GLU A 148 -32.30 -12.17 -21.13
N ALA A 149 -32.18 -13.49 -21.34
CA ALA A 149 -32.54 -14.48 -20.34
C ALA A 149 -31.66 -14.39 -19.08
N LYS A 150 -32.21 -14.94 -18.00
CA LYS A 150 -31.57 -15.01 -16.68
C LYS A 150 -31.74 -16.41 -16.07
N PHE A 151 -30.93 -16.71 -15.07
CA PHE A 151 -30.94 -18.03 -14.42
C PHE A 151 -32.20 -18.23 -13.60
N ASP A 152 -32.82 -19.40 -13.75
CA ASP A 152 -33.97 -19.80 -12.94
C ASP A 152 -33.54 -20.09 -11.49
N VAL A 153 -32.34 -20.65 -11.29
CA VAL A 153 -31.77 -21.08 -10.00
C VAL A 153 -30.34 -20.58 -9.83
N LEU A 154 -30.00 -20.08 -8.65
CA LEU A 154 -28.62 -19.74 -8.25
C LEU A 154 -28.17 -20.63 -7.07
N ILE A 155 -26.88 -20.97 -7.03
CA ILE A 155 -26.24 -21.75 -5.97
C ILE A 155 -25.07 -20.95 -5.41
N LEU A 156 -25.03 -20.76 -4.09
CA LEU A 156 -23.92 -20.18 -3.33
C LEU A 156 -23.60 -21.14 -2.17
N ALA A 157 -22.44 -21.79 -2.21
CA ALA A 157 -22.01 -22.77 -1.20
C ALA A 157 -20.82 -22.24 -0.38
N ASP A 158 -20.97 -22.16 0.94
CA ASP A 158 -19.98 -21.72 1.93
C ASP A 158 -19.30 -20.34 1.67
N LEU A 159 -19.85 -19.49 0.80
CA LEU A 159 -19.23 -18.20 0.39
C LEU A 159 -19.23 -17.08 1.44
N LEU A 160 -20.03 -17.18 2.50
CA LEU A 160 -20.37 -16.01 3.35
C LEU A 160 -19.22 -15.47 4.23
N PHE A 161 -18.06 -16.14 4.26
CA PHE A 161 -16.92 -15.73 5.08
C PHE A 161 -16.24 -14.41 4.63
N ARG A 162 -16.42 -13.99 3.37
CA ARG A 162 -15.90 -12.70 2.87
C ARG A 162 -16.95 -11.61 3.07
N HIS A 163 -17.01 -11.07 4.28
CA HIS A 163 -18.04 -10.09 4.70
C HIS A 163 -18.07 -8.81 3.84
N SER A 164 -16.93 -8.38 3.30
CA SER A 164 -16.86 -7.26 2.34
C SER A 164 -17.68 -7.52 1.07
N GLU A 165 -17.73 -8.77 0.63
CA GLU A 165 -18.35 -9.17 -0.64
C GLU A 165 -19.84 -9.48 -0.53
N HIS A 166 -20.47 -9.28 0.63
CA HIS A 166 -21.91 -9.54 0.79
C HIS A 166 -22.74 -8.67 -0.16
N GLY A 167 -22.41 -7.38 -0.29
CA GLY A 167 -23.03 -6.49 -1.28
C GLY A 167 -22.75 -6.94 -2.72
N THR A 168 -21.53 -7.40 -3.00
CA THR A 168 -21.06 -7.89 -4.30
C THR A 168 -21.80 -9.16 -4.74
N LEU A 169 -22.02 -10.10 -3.82
CA LEU A 169 -22.77 -11.34 -4.03
C LEU A 169 -24.27 -11.07 -4.21
N VAL A 170 -24.89 -10.22 -3.36
CA VAL A 170 -26.31 -9.85 -3.53
C VAL A 170 -26.53 -9.08 -4.84
N LYS A 171 -25.59 -8.21 -5.24
CA LYS A 171 -25.58 -7.57 -6.57
C LYS A 171 -25.54 -8.62 -7.69
N THR A 172 -24.69 -9.64 -7.57
CA THR A 172 -24.65 -10.76 -8.53
C THR A 172 -26.01 -11.44 -8.63
N ILE A 173 -26.70 -11.69 -7.51
CA ILE A 173 -28.03 -12.32 -7.48
C ILE A 173 -29.08 -11.50 -8.25
N ASP A 174 -29.25 -10.19 -7.99
CA ASP A 174 -30.22 -9.37 -8.76
C ASP A 174 -29.82 -9.21 -10.23
N MET A 175 -28.52 -9.15 -10.53
CA MET A 175 -28.02 -9.08 -11.91
C MET A 175 -28.25 -10.38 -12.70
N THR A 176 -28.18 -11.56 -12.08
CA THR A 176 -28.21 -12.87 -12.79
C THR A 176 -29.48 -13.70 -12.60
N MET A 177 -30.26 -13.51 -11.52
CA MET A 177 -31.49 -14.27 -11.26
C MET A 177 -32.70 -13.73 -12.04
N SER A 178 -33.54 -14.63 -12.56
CA SER A 178 -34.79 -14.27 -13.22
C SER A 178 -35.84 -13.78 -12.22
N LYS A 179 -36.71 -12.85 -12.66
CA LYS A 179 -37.80 -12.29 -11.82
C LYS A 179 -39.09 -13.15 -11.83
N LYS A 180 -39.00 -14.42 -12.24
CA LYS A 180 -40.11 -15.40 -12.19
C LYS A 180 -40.45 -15.74 -10.73
N LYS A 181 -41.72 -16.05 -10.46
CA LYS A 181 -42.23 -16.39 -9.11
C LYS A 181 -41.58 -17.66 -8.54
N GLU A 182 -41.04 -18.51 -9.40
CA GLU A 182 -40.37 -19.78 -9.08
C GLU A 182 -38.84 -19.66 -8.95
N SER A 183 -38.24 -18.51 -9.26
CA SER A 183 -36.78 -18.35 -9.25
C SER A 183 -36.19 -18.16 -7.86
N ARG A 184 -35.08 -18.84 -7.56
CA ARG A 184 -34.51 -18.97 -6.21
C ARG A 184 -33.00 -18.93 -6.23
N ALA A 185 -32.41 -18.22 -5.27
CA ALA A 185 -31.03 -18.47 -4.86
C ALA A 185 -31.03 -19.45 -3.67
N TYR A 186 -30.09 -20.39 -3.65
CA TYR A 186 -29.84 -21.31 -2.55
C TYR A 186 -28.48 -20.98 -1.93
N VAL A 187 -28.48 -20.52 -0.69
CA VAL A 187 -27.30 -20.04 0.04
C VAL A 187 -27.08 -20.96 1.24
N PHE A 188 -26.15 -21.90 1.09
CA PHE A 188 -25.86 -22.94 2.08
C PHE A 188 -24.49 -22.67 2.69
N PHE A 189 -24.42 -22.48 4.01
CA PHE A 189 -23.18 -22.03 4.67
C PHE A 189 -22.98 -22.62 6.07
N THR A 190 -21.73 -22.71 6.48
CA THR A 190 -21.28 -23.04 7.84
C THR A 190 -20.51 -21.84 8.39
N SER A 191 -20.76 -21.45 9.64
CA SER A 191 -19.99 -20.37 10.29
C SER A 191 -18.66 -20.90 10.85
N TYR A 192 -17.69 -21.18 9.96
CA TYR A 192 -16.33 -21.67 10.30
C TYR A 192 -15.55 -20.77 11.28
N ARG A 193 -16.02 -19.54 11.53
CA ARG A 193 -15.55 -18.67 12.62
C ARG A 193 -16.75 -18.33 13.51
N PRO A 194 -17.13 -19.17 14.50
CA PRO A 194 -18.40 -19.02 15.22
C PRO A 194 -18.60 -17.65 15.89
N TRP A 195 -17.53 -16.97 16.32
CA TRP A 195 -17.59 -15.62 16.88
C TRP A 195 -17.98 -14.54 15.85
N LEU A 196 -17.76 -14.78 14.55
CA LEU A 196 -18.18 -13.93 13.44
C LEU A 196 -19.50 -14.37 12.78
N ARG A 197 -20.20 -15.39 13.31
CA ARG A 197 -21.52 -15.83 12.80
C ARG A 197 -22.53 -14.69 12.65
N HIS A 198 -22.45 -13.69 13.52
CA HIS A 198 -23.29 -12.49 13.43
C HIS A 198 -23.01 -11.67 12.15
N LYS A 199 -21.75 -11.62 11.66
CA LYS A 199 -21.39 -11.00 10.38
C LYS A 199 -21.77 -11.88 9.19
N ASP A 200 -21.61 -13.20 9.28
CA ASP A 200 -22.06 -14.11 8.20
C ASP A 200 -23.55 -13.91 7.88
N LEU A 201 -24.38 -13.68 8.91
CA LEU A 201 -25.82 -13.46 8.78
C LEU A 201 -26.21 -12.10 8.17
N VAL A 202 -25.34 -11.08 8.19
CA VAL A 202 -25.61 -9.74 7.61
C VAL A 202 -25.90 -9.84 6.11
N PHE A 203 -25.36 -10.84 5.41
CA PHE A 203 -25.68 -11.15 4.02
C PHE A 203 -27.20 -11.18 3.76
N PHE A 204 -27.97 -11.74 4.69
CA PHE A 204 -29.42 -11.87 4.55
C PHE A 204 -30.16 -10.57 4.84
N ASP A 205 -29.57 -9.64 5.60
CA ASP A 205 -30.09 -8.29 5.80
C ASP A 205 -29.81 -7.42 4.57
N VAL A 206 -28.61 -7.48 4.00
CA VAL A 206 -28.29 -6.87 2.70
C VAL A 206 -29.21 -7.39 1.59
N ALA A 207 -29.55 -8.69 1.60
CA ALA A 207 -30.54 -9.25 0.68
C ALA A 207 -31.96 -8.68 0.90
N ARG A 208 -32.39 -8.52 2.15
CA ARG A 208 -33.69 -7.90 2.50
C ARG A 208 -33.77 -6.44 2.05
N GLU A 209 -32.69 -5.67 2.24
CA GLU A 209 -32.58 -4.28 1.77
C GLU A 209 -32.65 -4.14 0.24
N LYS A 210 -32.19 -5.16 -0.50
CA LYS A 210 -32.36 -5.24 -1.97
C LYS A 210 -33.73 -5.79 -2.41
N GLY A 211 -34.68 -6.02 -1.49
CA GLY A 211 -36.04 -6.46 -1.81
C GLY A 211 -36.19 -7.97 -2.00
N PHE A 212 -35.25 -8.77 -1.49
CA PHE A 212 -35.42 -10.22 -1.40
C PHE A 212 -36.09 -10.62 -0.08
N LEU A 213 -37.11 -11.47 -0.15
CA LEU A 213 -37.56 -12.22 1.02
C LEU A 213 -36.58 -13.39 1.23
N VAL A 214 -36.21 -13.67 2.49
CA VAL A 214 -35.24 -14.73 2.83
C VAL A 214 -35.92 -15.75 3.72
N GLU A 215 -36.06 -16.98 3.23
CA GLU A 215 -36.63 -18.13 3.94
C GLU A 215 -35.51 -19.10 4.36
N GLN A 216 -35.58 -19.66 5.57
CA GLN A 216 -34.69 -20.76 5.98
C GLN A 216 -35.27 -22.08 5.45
N VAL A 217 -34.46 -22.88 4.75
CA VAL A 217 -34.89 -24.13 4.11
C VAL A 217 -34.34 -25.40 4.76
N ILE A 218 -33.20 -25.32 5.46
CA ILE A 218 -32.64 -26.43 6.25
C ILE A 218 -31.66 -25.90 7.31
N ASP A 219 -31.55 -26.59 8.44
CA ASP A 219 -30.33 -26.65 9.25
C ASP A 219 -29.94 -28.13 9.33
N ARG A 220 -28.71 -28.49 8.94
CA ARG A 220 -28.22 -29.86 8.99
C ARG A 220 -26.93 -29.94 9.79
N LYS A 221 -26.96 -30.75 10.84
CA LYS A 221 -25.78 -31.08 11.63
C LYS A 221 -25.01 -32.23 10.98
N MET A 222 -23.72 -32.02 10.78
CA MET A 222 -22.74 -32.99 10.28
C MET A 222 -22.16 -33.80 11.46
N GLU A 223 -21.70 -35.03 11.20
CA GLU A 223 -21.11 -35.89 12.23
C GLU A 223 -19.79 -35.32 12.79
N LYS A 224 -19.03 -34.63 11.94
CA LYS A 224 -17.76 -33.95 12.26
C LYS A 224 -17.76 -32.54 11.69
N LYS A 225 -16.97 -31.64 12.30
CA LYS A 225 -16.59 -30.35 11.71
C LYS A 225 -15.58 -30.57 10.57
N LEU A 226 -15.50 -29.64 9.62
CA LEU A 226 -14.68 -29.80 8.41
C LEU A 226 -13.17 -29.86 8.73
N PHE A 227 -12.70 -29.03 9.66
CA PHE A 227 -11.31 -29.00 10.13
C PHE A 227 -11.24 -29.36 11.62
N GLU A 228 -10.50 -30.41 11.97
CA GLU A 228 -10.49 -30.95 13.35
C GLU A 228 -9.91 -29.96 14.39
N ASN A 229 -9.10 -28.99 13.96
CA ASN A 229 -8.46 -27.98 14.82
C ASN A 229 -9.20 -26.62 14.89
N ASP A 230 -10.33 -26.44 14.21
CA ASP A 230 -11.07 -25.17 14.26
C ASP A 230 -11.51 -24.82 15.70
N PRO A 231 -11.22 -23.60 16.19
CA PRO A 231 -11.65 -23.15 17.51
C PRO A 231 -13.10 -22.63 17.50
N GLY A 232 -13.70 -22.52 18.69
CA GLY A 232 -15.06 -22.02 18.87
C GLY A 232 -16.07 -23.12 19.18
N ASP A 233 -17.35 -22.83 18.95
CA ASP A 233 -18.46 -23.74 19.26
C ASP A 233 -18.55 -24.86 18.21
N GLU A 234 -18.30 -26.10 18.63
CA GLU A 234 -18.37 -27.27 17.75
C GLU A 234 -19.76 -27.52 17.16
N GLU A 235 -20.84 -27.09 17.83
CA GLU A 235 -22.20 -27.25 17.30
C GLU A 235 -22.41 -26.33 16.10
N VAL A 236 -21.82 -25.13 16.13
CA VAL A 236 -21.82 -24.18 15.00
C VAL A 236 -20.91 -24.68 13.87
N LEU A 237 -19.70 -25.17 14.19
CA LEU A 237 -18.75 -25.72 13.22
C LEU A 237 -19.24 -27.02 12.53
N LYS A 238 -20.25 -27.69 13.10
CA LYS A 238 -20.92 -28.87 12.54
C LYS A 238 -22.23 -28.55 11.82
N THR A 239 -22.76 -27.32 11.88
CA THR A 239 -24.10 -27.00 11.36
C THR A 239 -24.03 -26.23 10.05
N VAL A 240 -24.50 -26.85 8.97
CA VAL A 240 -24.75 -26.19 7.69
C VAL A 240 -26.16 -25.62 7.70
N SER A 241 -26.29 -24.29 7.60
CA SER A 241 -27.55 -23.59 7.43
C SER A 241 -27.82 -23.31 5.95
N GLY A 242 -28.99 -23.74 5.46
CA GLY A 242 -29.48 -23.44 4.12
C GLY A 242 -30.57 -22.37 4.15
N MET A 243 -30.33 -21.27 3.43
CA MET A 243 -31.21 -20.11 3.30
C MET A 243 -31.55 -19.87 1.83
N MET A 244 -32.71 -19.26 1.56
CA MET A 244 -33.25 -19.11 0.22
C MET A 244 -33.79 -17.68 -0.02
N PRO A 245 -32.98 -16.78 -0.63
CA PRO A 245 -33.44 -15.49 -1.12
C PRO A 245 -34.36 -15.61 -2.35
N ILE A 246 -35.49 -14.90 -2.32
CA ILE A 246 -36.55 -14.93 -3.34
C ILE A 246 -37.03 -13.50 -3.64
N HIS A 247 -37.37 -13.17 -4.89
CA HIS A 247 -37.92 -11.85 -5.22
C HIS A 247 -39.31 -11.65 -4.58
N GLN A 248 -39.56 -10.48 -4.01
CA GLN A 248 -40.89 -10.08 -3.54
C GLN A 248 -41.87 -9.91 -4.73
N SER A 249 -43.03 -10.55 -4.67
CA SER A 249 -44.03 -10.52 -5.74
C SER A 249 -44.82 -9.20 -5.78
N ILE A 250 -44.94 -8.59 -6.97
CA ILE A 250 -45.57 -7.27 -7.18
C ILE A 250 -47.12 -7.34 -7.21
N GLU A 251 -47.72 -8.53 -7.38
CA GLU A 251 -49.17 -8.72 -7.41
C GLU A 251 -49.82 -8.54 -6.01
N GLY A 252 -50.13 -7.29 -5.64
CA GLY A 252 -50.75 -7.01 -4.34
C GLY A 252 -51.24 -5.58 -4.06
N GLN A 253 -51.17 -4.65 -5.02
CA GLN A 253 -51.71 -3.29 -4.82
C GLN A 253 -53.09 -3.12 -5.49
N PRO A 254 -54.12 -2.65 -4.77
CA PRO A 254 -55.38 -2.23 -5.39
C PRO A 254 -55.17 -0.93 -6.20
N PRO A 255 -55.96 -0.68 -7.26
CA PRO A 255 -55.74 0.44 -8.15
C PRO A 255 -55.96 1.80 -7.46
N HIS A 256 -55.04 2.74 -7.71
CA HIS A 256 -55.15 4.12 -7.23
C HIS A 256 -56.42 4.80 -7.74
N MET A 257 -57.27 5.29 -6.82
CA MET A 257 -58.19 6.38 -7.11
C MET A 257 -57.52 7.74 -6.88
N GLY A 258 -57.88 8.73 -7.70
CA GLY A 258 -57.34 10.09 -7.63
C GLY A 258 -57.90 10.91 -6.44
N PRO A 259 -57.31 12.08 -6.15
CA PRO A 259 -57.67 12.88 -4.99
C PRO A 259 -58.98 13.64 -5.19
N GLY A 260 -59.97 13.40 -4.32
CA GLY A 260 -61.20 14.20 -4.31
C GLY A 260 -62.18 13.84 -3.17
N LEU A 261 -62.71 14.89 -2.53
CA LEU A 261 -63.91 14.90 -1.68
C LEU A 261 -63.91 14.03 -0.40
N SER A 262 -63.72 14.69 0.74
CA SER A 262 -64.08 14.17 2.07
C SER A 262 -65.60 14.33 2.32
N PRO A 263 -66.28 13.28 2.81
CA PRO A 263 -67.45 13.45 3.67
C PRO A 263 -67.29 12.58 4.97
N PRO A 264 -68.30 12.32 5.81
CA PRO A 264 -68.27 12.87 7.16
C PRO A 264 -68.26 11.82 8.29
N ALA A 265 -68.21 12.29 9.53
CA ALA A 265 -68.23 11.44 10.73
C ALA A 265 -69.59 10.73 10.96
N ALA A 266 -69.52 9.51 11.51
CA ALA A 266 -70.65 8.81 12.13
C ALA A 266 -70.15 8.07 13.39
N THR A 267 -71.03 7.84 14.36
CA THR A 267 -70.65 7.51 15.75
C THR A 267 -70.96 6.07 16.17
N ALA A 268 -70.05 5.53 16.99
CA ALA A 268 -70.26 4.58 18.11
C ALA A 268 -71.36 3.50 18.00
N GLY A 269 -70.93 2.24 18.11
CA GLY A 269 -71.75 1.14 18.64
C GLY A 269 -70.95 0.41 19.73
N GLU A 270 -71.47 0.36 20.96
CA GLU A 270 -70.77 -0.20 22.11
C GLU A 270 -70.99 -1.71 22.26
N ASN A 271 -69.93 -2.42 22.64
CA ASN A 271 -69.95 -3.41 23.73
C ASN A 271 -68.49 -3.78 24.07
N GLY A 272 -68.15 -3.86 25.36
CA GLY A 272 -66.74 -3.84 25.80
C GLY A 272 -66.35 -4.96 26.75
N GLU A 273 -65.14 -5.49 26.55
CA GLU A 273 -64.40 -6.24 27.56
C GLU A 273 -63.08 -5.54 27.90
N ARG A 274 -62.73 -5.48 29.19
CA ARG A 274 -61.53 -4.78 29.68
C ARG A 274 -60.28 -5.66 29.55
N GLN A 275 -59.58 -5.60 28.43
CA GLN A 275 -58.24 -6.17 28.34
C GLN A 275 -57.24 -5.39 29.22
N GLN A 276 -56.46 -6.11 30.03
CA GLN A 276 -55.48 -5.53 30.95
C GLN A 276 -54.19 -5.18 30.19
N LYS A 277 -53.52 -4.08 30.58
CA LYS A 277 -52.17 -3.77 30.06
C LYS A 277 -51.21 -4.92 30.40
N PRO A 278 -50.40 -5.42 29.46
CA PRO A 278 -49.52 -6.55 29.70
C PRO A 278 -48.44 -6.20 30.74
N LYS A 279 -48.35 -7.00 31.80
CA LYS A 279 -47.28 -6.89 32.81
C LYS A 279 -45.96 -7.36 32.20
N THR A 280 -44.94 -6.51 32.22
CA THR A 280 -43.57 -6.90 31.83
C THR A 280 -42.79 -7.40 33.05
N LEU A 281 -42.13 -8.55 32.92
CA LEU A 281 -41.29 -9.14 33.96
C LEU A 281 -39.80 -9.03 33.57
N PRO A 282 -38.88 -8.82 34.53
CA PRO A 282 -37.45 -8.78 34.27
C PRO A 282 -36.85 -10.19 34.15
N CYS A 283 -35.97 -10.38 33.16
CA CYS A 283 -35.10 -11.55 33.11
C CYS A 283 -34.10 -11.52 34.27
N LYS A 284 -34.03 -12.61 35.05
CA LYS A 284 -33.23 -12.68 36.28
C LYS A 284 -31.71 -12.73 36.06
N TYR A 285 -31.26 -12.88 34.81
CA TYR A 285 -29.84 -13.02 34.44
C TYR A 285 -29.29 -11.87 33.57
N CYS A 286 -30.15 -11.09 32.89
CA CYS A 286 -29.71 -9.96 32.05
C CYS A 286 -30.49 -8.65 32.31
N SER A 287 -31.37 -8.63 33.33
CA SER A 287 -32.15 -7.46 33.80
C SER A 287 -33.11 -6.80 32.81
N LYS A 288 -33.07 -7.15 31.52
CA LYS A 288 -34.01 -6.67 30.49
C LYS A 288 -35.44 -7.20 30.74
N ARG A 289 -36.46 -6.40 30.42
CA ARG A 289 -37.87 -6.74 30.55
C ARG A 289 -38.49 -6.98 29.17
N PHE A 290 -39.38 -7.97 29.07
CA PHE A 290 -40.06 -8.33 27.82
C PHE A 290 -41.59 -8.29 27.97
N SER A 291 -42.29 -8.06 26.86
CA SER A 291 -43.74 -8.16 26.74
C SER A 291 -44.15 -9.59 26.37
N CYS A 292 -45.26 -10.05 26.95
CA CYS A 292 -45.78 -11.40 26.67
C CYS A 292 -46.34 -11.44 25.24
N GLY A 293 -45.70 -12.22 24.36
CA GLY A 293 -46.05 -12.34 22.94
C GLY A 293 -44.95 -13.02 22.13
N ALA A 294 -43.68 -12.72 22.42
CA ALA A 294 -42.56 -13.52 21.95
C ALA A 294 -42.34 -14.72 22.90
N LEU A 295 -42.62 -15.93 22.41
CA LEU A 295 -42.23 -17.17 23.08
C LEU A 295 -40.83 -17.59 22.63
N VAL A 296 -40.07 -18.18 23.56
CA VAL A 296 -38.66 -18.62 23.44
C VAL A 296 -37.63 -17.47 23.44
N CYS A 297 -36.60 -17.65 24.28
CA CYS A 297 -35.38 -16.83 24.29
C CYS A 297 -34.28 -17.60 23.55
N PRO A 298 -33.44 -16.97 22.69
CA PRO A 298 -32.53 -17.72 21.80
C PRO A 298 -31.41 -18.54 22.44
N TYR A 299 -31.26 -18.51 23.78
CA TYR A 299 -30.17 -19.17 24.52
C TYR A 299 -30.70 -20.17 25.56
N PHE A 300 -31.34 -21.25 25.10
CA PHE A 300 -31.00 -22.65 25.47
C PHE A 300 -31.98 -23.65 24.81
N VAL A 301 -31.46 -24.78 24.33
CA VAL A 301 -32.26 -25.99 24.04
C VAL A 301 -32.17 -26.91 25.26
N ASN A 302 -33.29 -27.51 25.69
CA ASN A 302 -33.38 -28.27 26.93
C ASN A 302 -33.30 -29.79 26.69
N PRO A 303 -32.26 -30.50 27.16
CA PRO A 303 -32.20 -31.95 27.15
C PRO A 303 -32.71 -32.54 28.47
N ASN A 304 -33.85 -33.23 28.47
CA ASN A 304 -34.23 -34.11 29.58
C ASN A 304 -35.36 -35.10 29.23
N GLN A 305 -35.00 -36.36 28.96
CA GLN A 305 -35.69 -37.56 29.49
C GLN A 305 -35.01 -38.85 29.00
N LEU A 306 -34.39 -39.60 29.91
CA LEU A 306 -34.79 -40.97 30.29
C LEU A 306 -33.95 -41.43 31.50
N ALA A 307 -34.46 -42.39 32.27
CA ALA A 307 -33.99 -42.69 33.62
C ALA A 307 -33.10 -43.95 33.71
N HIS A 308 -32.35 -44.11 34.81
CA HIS A 308 -32.64 -45.13 35.83
C HIS A 308 -31.84 -44.87 37.15
N GLU A 309 -31.99 -45.76 38.13
CA GLU A 309 -31.59 -45.65 39.56
C GLU A 309 -30.05 -45.54 39.79
N VAL A 310 -29.48 -45.22 40.97
CA VAL A 310 -29.73 -45.73 42.35
C VAL A 310 -29.37 -44.69 43.44
N ASN A 311 -29.95 -44.87 44.64
CA ASN A 311 -29.91 -44.02 45.84
C ASN A 311 -29.10 -44.71 46.97
N PRO A 312 -28.92 -44.17 48.21
CA PRO A 312 -28.53 -42.84 48.68
C PRO A 312 -27.20 -42.85 49.51
N MET A 313 -26.71 -41.68 49.94
CA MET A 313 -26.30 -41.50 51.35
C MET A 313 -26.51 -40.04 51.80
N GLN A 314 -26.56 -39.81 53.11
CA GLN A 314 -27.20 -38.63 53.73
C GLN A 314 -26.29 -37.96 54.80
N PRO A 315 -26.74 -36.97 55.62
CA PRO A 315 -26.22 -35.60 55.55
C PRO A 315 -25.51 -35.15 56.85
N MET A 316 -25.24 -33.84 56.98
CA MET A 316 -25.42 -32.96 58.18
C MET A 316 -24.55 -31.68 57.98
N MET A 317 -24.68 -30.55 58.67
CA MET A 317 -25.76 -29.72 59.25
C MET A 317 -25.06 -28.70 60.20
N ALA A 318 -25.49 -27.43 60.22
CA ALA A 318 -25.22 -26.42 61.29
C ALA A 318 -23.72 -25.95 61.46
N ASP A 319 -23.37 -24.80 62.09
CA ASP A 319 -24.16 -23.72 62.72
C ASP A 319 -23.38 -22.36 62.85
N MET A 320 -24.09 -21.31 63.30
CA MET A 320 -23.76 -20.04 64.00
C MET A 320 -22.33 -19.48 64.24
N GLY A 321 -22.25 -18.13 64.29
CA GLY A 321 -21.25 -17.32 65.03
C GLY A 321 -20.79 -16.03 64.29
N GLN A 322 -21.47 -14.88 64.33
CA GLN A 322 -21.60 -13.83 65.39
C GLN A 322 -20.43 -12.81 65.56
N SER A 323 -20.81 -11.52 65.72
CA SER A 323 -20.08 -10.39 66.35
C SER A 323 -18.85 -9.75 65.64
N GLN A 324 -18.57 -8.44 65.78
CA GLN A 324 -19.39 -7.27 66.19
C GLN A 324 -18.68 -5.92 65.90
N ALA A 325 -19.48 -4.82 65.89
CA ALA A 325 -19.13 -3.43 66.30
C ALA A 325 -18.16 -2.54 65.48
N ALA A 326 -18.18 -1.19 65.57
CA ALA A 326 -19.29 -0.22 65.82
C ALA A 326 -18.82 1.27 65.65
N HIS A 327 -19.79 2.19 65.38
CA HIS A 327 -19.78 3.66 65.64
C HIS A 327 -18.77 4.57 64.88
N ALA A 328 -19.04 5.84 64.51
CA ALA A 328 -20.27 6.69 64.41
C ALA A 328 -19.96 7.88 63.41
N ARG A 329 -20.34 9.19 63.49
CA ARG A 329 -21.06 10.07 64.44
C ARG A 329 -21.42 11.46 63.80
N ILE A 330 -22.65 11.97 63.99
CA ILE A 330 -23.09 13.41 64.16
C ILE A 330 -22.66 14.48 63.09
N LYS A 331 -23.56 15.09 62.27
CA LYS A 331 -24.50 16.26 62.50
C LYS A 331 -23.81 17.67 62.45
N SER A 332 -24.42 18.84 62.09
CA SER A 332 -25.74 19.28 61.52
C SER A 332 -25.84 20.85 61.38
N TYR A 333 -26.93 21.40 60.78
CA TYR A 333 -27.34 22.85 60.65
C TYR A 333 -26.60 23.65 59.53
N ASP A 334 -27.22 24.38 58.57
CA ASP A 334 -28.19 25.53 58.54
C ASP A 334 -27.46 26.92 58.57
N GLU A 335 -27.97 28.06 58.04
CA GLU A 335 -29.34 28.50 57.68
C GLU A 335 -29.35 29.68 56.65
N GLN A 336 -30.54 30.12 56.17
CA GLN A 336 -30.93 31.45 55.59
C GLN A 336 -30.30 31.91 54.23
N MET A 337 -31.06 32.27 53.17
CA MET A 337 -31.89 33.48 52.89
C MET A 337 -31.11 34.80 52.67
N GLY A 338 -31.42 35.66 51.68
CA GLY A 338 -32.48 35.62 50.65
C GLY A 338 -32.47 36.84 49.69
N TYR A 339 -33.66 37.27 49.24
CA TYR A 339 -33.99 38.45 48.40
C TYR A 339 -33.79 38.41 46.87
N SER A 340 -34.87 37.91 46.25
CA SER A 340 -35.49 38.32 44.98
C SER A 340 -35.41 39.80 44.59
N GLU A 341 -35.49 40.07 43.27
CA GLU A 341 -36.49 41.01 42.73
C GLU A 341 -36.98 40.57 41.33
N ARG A 342 -38.08 41.15 40.83
CA ARG A 342 -38.84 40.71 39.64
C ARG A 342 -39.49 41.90 38.95
N ALA A 343 -39.55 41.90 37.62
CA ALA A 343 -40.46 42.75 36.84
C ALA A 343 -41.14 41.94 35.71
N ARG A 344 -42.44 42.19 35.50
CA ARG A 344 -43.38 41.58 34.53
C ARG A 344 -44.28 42.69 33.97
N GLU A 345 -45.10 42.48 32.92
CA GLU A 345 -45.35 41.26 32.14
C GLU A 345 -44.81 41.39 30.68
N ASP A 346 -45.53 41.54 29.56
CA ASP A 346 -46.97 41.52 29.24
C ASP A 346 -47.21 41.07 27.76
N GLN A 347 -48.45 41.07 27.30
CA GLN A 347 -48.95 40.46 26.05
C GLN A 347 -49.82 41.46 25.23
N PRO A 348 -50.38 41.16 24.01
CA PRO A 348 -50.65 39.83 23.43
C PRO A 348 -50.52 39.62 21.89
N ALA A 349 -50.77 38.35 21.49
CA ALA A 349 -51.64 37.91 20.38
C ALA A 349 -51.05 37.22 19.12
N LEU A 350 -51.71 36.10 18.77
CA LEU A 350 -51.82 35.38 17.48
C LEU A 350 -50.67 34.47 16.98
N ALA A 351 -51.08 33.38 16.29
CA ALA A 351 -50.28 32.31 15.68
C ALA A 351 -50.72 32.14 14.19
N PRO A 352 -50.08 31.31 13.32
CA PRO A 352 -49.81 29.86 13.47
C PRO A 352 -48.30 29.53 13.43
N GLY A 353 -47.80 28.29 13.54
CA GLY A 353 -48.43 26.96 13.56
C GLY A 353 -47.82 26.05 12.49
N PHE A 354 -46.86 25.20 12.88
CA PHE A 354 -46.18 24.23 11.99
C PHE A 354 -46.11 22.84 12.65
N ALA A 355 -46.11 21.79 11.83
CA ALA A 355 -46.20 20.40 12.28
C ALA A 355 -44.84 19.81 12.71
N SER A 356 -44.88 18.86 13.65
CA SER A 356 -43.70 18.10 14.10
C SER A 356 -43.22 17.12 13.04
N GLN A 357 -41.98 17.28 12.56
CA GLN A 357 -41.29 16.21 11.84
C GLN A 357 -40.85 15.11 12.81
N ALA A 358 -40.92 13.86 12.37
CA ALA A 358 -40.39 12.72 13.11
C ALA A 358 -38.85 12.70 13.05
N ALA A 359 -38.20 12.23 14.11
CA ALA A 359 -36.75 12.09 14.14
C ALA A 359 -36.29 10.95 13.21
N PRO A 360 -35.25 11.15 12.37
CA PRO A 360 -34.66 10.07 11.59
C PRO A 360 -33.87 9.11 12.50
N THR A 361 -33.97 7.82 12.22
CA THR A 361 -33.20 6.77 12.91
C THR A 361 -31.76 6.72 12.41
N SER A 362 -30.79 6.69 13.33
CA SER A 362 -29.36 6.75 13.04
C SER A 362 -28.70 5.36 13.07
N TYR A 363 -28.58 4.72 11.91
CA TYR A 363 -27.70 3.57 11.60
C TYR A 363 -27.55 3.49 10.06
N ASP A 364 -26.40 3.23 9.45
CA ASP A 364 -25.02 3.46 9.90
C ASP A 364 -24.09 3.50 8.66
N ASP A 365 -23.57 4.67 8.29
CA ASP A 365 -22.83 4.86 7.04
C ASP A 365 -21.37 4.38 7.17
N TYR A 366 -21.13 3.09 6.89
CA TYR A 366 -19.78 2.51 6.84
C TYR A 366 -19.14 2.56 5.43
N HIS A 367 -19.88 2.16 4.39
CA HIS A 367 -19.27 1.91 3.07
C HIS A 367 -18.86 3.18 2.29
N LEU A 368 -19.58 4.29 2.44
CA LEU A 368 -19.26 5.55 1.75
C LEU A 368 -17.82 6.02 2.00
N PHE A 369 -17.24 5.72 3.17
CA PHE A 369 -15.93 6.24 3.57
C PHE A 369 -14.78 5.76 2.68
N LEU A 370 -14.73 4.46 2.35
CA LEU A 370 -13.68 3.94 1.47
C LEU A 370 -13.92 4.38 0.02
N ASP A 371 -15.18 4.49 -0.40
CA ASP A 371 -15.54 4.90 -1.77
C ASP A 371 -15.32 6.40 -2.02
N ASP A 372 -15.42 7.27 -1.02
CA ASP A 372 -15.14 8.72 -1.15
C ASP A 372 -13.67 8.97 -1.57
N PHE A 373 -12.75 8.19 -1.01
CA PHE A 373 -11.34 8.18 -1.43
C PHE A 373 -11.09 7.51 -2.80
N ALA A 374 -12.11 6.95 -3.46
CA ALA A 374 -12.04 6.39 -4.81
C ALA A 374 -12.84 7.23 -5.84
N GLY A 375 -13.81 8.04 -5.40
CA GLY A 375 -14.62 8.89 -6.27
C GLY A 375 -13.89 10.10 -6.89
N SER A 376 -12.72 10.48 -6.36
CA SER A 376 -11.94 11.60 -6.92
C SER A 376 -11.12 11.18 -8.13
N SER A 377 -11.20 11.93 -9.24
CA SER A 377 -10.37 11.75 -10.44
C SER A 377 -8.92 12.24 -10.28
N HIS A 378 -8.40 12.30 -9.05
CA HIS A 378 -7.10 12.87 -8.70
C HIS A 378 -6.14 11.79 -8.19
N PHE A 379 -4.92 11.79 -8.73
CA PHE A 379 -3.85 10.86 -8.34
C PHE A 379 -3.17 11.23 -7.01
N LEU A 380 -3.55 12.38 -6.43
CA LEU A 380 -3.07 12.92 -5.17
C LEU A 380 -4.27 13.43 -4.35
N PRO A 381 -4.20 13.44 -3.01
CA PRO A 381 -5.26 13.98 -2.18
C PRO A 381 -5.47 15.49 -2.48
N PRO A 382 -6.73 15.98 -2.50
CA PRO A 382 -7.03 17.36 -2.86
C PRO A 382 -6.39 18.38 -1.91
N ALA A 383 -6.00 19.53 -2.45
CA ALA A 383 -5.33 20.58 -1.68
C ALA A 383 -6.29 21.26 -0.68
N PHE A 384 -5.90 21.29 0.59
CA PHE A 384 -6.72 21.88 1.65
C PHE A 384 -6.77 23.41 1.53
N GLU A 385 -7.92 23.97 1.15
CA GLU A 385 -8.21 25.40 1.13
C GLU A 385 -8.60 25.94 2.52
N PRO A 386 -8.25 27.19 2.87
CA PRO A 386 -8.52 27.74 4.21
C PRO A 386 -9.95 28.25 4.40
N ASP A 387 -10.61 28.75 3.34
CA ASP A 387 -11.92 29.44 3.44
C ASP A 387 -13.13 28.51 3.33
N GLN A 388 -12.91 27.23 3.02
CA GLN A 388 -13.96 26.22 3.07
C GLN A 388 -14.17 25.76 4.51
N GLN A 389 -15.30 26.13 5.12
CA GLN A 389 -15.74 25.48 6.37
C GLN A 389 -15.85 23.97 6.13
N MET A 390 -15.32 23.14 7.03
CA MET A 390 -15.14 21.70 6.80
C MET A 390 -16.45 20.93 6.48
N GLY A 391 -17.60 21.46 6.90
CA GLY A 391 -18.92 20.93 6.54
C GLY A 391 -19.35 21.17 5.07
N GLY A 392 -18.55 21.90 4.28
CA GLY A 392 -18.78 22.19 2.86
C GLY A 392 -18.18 21.16 1.89
N MET A 393 -17.25 20.32 2.34
CA MET A 393 -16.66 19.24 1.51
C MET A 393 -17.65 18.08 1.23
N TRP A 394 -18.87 18.13 1.80
CA TRP A 394 -19.85 17.04 1.80
C TRP A 394 -21.14 17.50 1.08
N PRO A 395 -21.38 17.10 -0.19
CA PRO A 395 -22.51 17.60 -0.96
C PRO A 395 -23.85 16.99 -0.53
N ARG A 396 -24.58 17.68 0.37
CA ARG A 396 -26.02 17.45 0.53
C ARG A 396 -26.76 17.85 -0.75
N GLN A 397 -27.04 16.88 -1.62
CA GLN A 397 -27.81 17.13 -2.84
C GLN A 397 -29.24 17.60 -2.53
N ALA A 398 -29.59 18.78 -3.01
CA ALA A 398 -30.95 19.33 -2.96
C ALA A 398 -31.25 20.16 -4.22
N GLY A 399 -31.21 19.50 -5.38
CA GLY A 399 -31.83 19.96 -6.63
C GLY A 399 -31.17 21.13 -7.37
N ASP A 400 -30.62 20.83 -8.55
CA ASP A 400 -31.03 21.57 -9.75
C ASP A 400 -31.10 20.61 -10.95
N MET A 401 -31.84 20.99 -12.00
CA MET A 401 -32.23 20.12 -13.12
C MET A 401 -32.15 20.88 -14.44
N HIS A 402 -31.41 20.29 -15.40
CA HIS A 402 -31.14 20.70 -16.80
C HIS A 402 -29.74 21.25 -17.10
N GLN A 403 -28.85 20.36 -17.59
CA GLN A 403 -28.37 20.48 -18.98
C GLN A 403 -27.94 19.11 -19.51
N ARG A 404 -28.25 18.80 -20.78
CA ARG A 404 -27.82 17.57 -21.46
C ARG A 404 -26.59 17.86 -22.32
N GLY A 405 -25.45 17.27 -21.96
CA GLY A 405 -24.28 17.12 -22.83
C GLY A 405 -23.86 15.65 -22.83
N LEU A 406 -23.70 15.04 -24.01
CA LEU A 406 -23.38 13.62 -24.13
C LEU A 406 -21.85 13.40 -24.18
N SER A 407 -21.26 13.07 -23.03
CA SER A 407 -19.91 12.50 -22.93
C SER A 407 -19.98 11.14 -22.22
N LYS A 408 -19.34 10.13 -22.80
CA LYS A 408 -19.26 8.78 -22.22
C LYS A 408 -18.13 8.72 -21.19
N PRO A 409 -18.29 8.06 -20.03
CA PRO A 409 -17.16 7.67 -19.21
C PRO A 409 -16.30 6.66 -19.97
N ALA A 410 -14.97 6.79 -19.89
CA ALA A 410 -14.04 5.91 -20.59
C ALA A 410 -13.82 4.61 -19.80
N SER A 411 -14.48 3.53 -20.21
CA SER A 411 -14.20 2.18 -19.71
C SER A 411 -12.87 1.66 -20.26
N GLN A 412 -11.82 1.64 -19.44
CA GLN A 412 -10.51 1.07 -19.79
C GLN A 412 -10.07 0.01 -18.77
N PHE A 413 -10.70 -1.17 -18.85
CA PHE A 413 -10.05 -2.43 -18.46
C PHE A 413 -9.37 -3.04 -19.71
N PRO A 414 -8.19 -3.68 -19.59
CA PRO A 414 -7.47 -4.17 -20.75
C PRO A 414 -7.53 -5.69 -20.95
N SER A 415 -7.38 -6.14 -22.20
CA SER A 415 -7.09 -7.53 -22.57
C SER A 415 -6.37 -7.56 -23.94
N ARG A 416 -5.67 -8.61 -24.37
CA ARG A 416 -5.49 -9.96 -23.80
C ARG A 416 -3.99 -10.32 -23.70
N PHE A 417 -3.68 -11.43 -23.02
CA PHE A 417 -2.46 -12.17 -23.31
C PHE A 417 -2.51 -12.82 -24.72
N PRO A 418 -1.37 -13.00 -25.40
CA PRO A 418 -1.30 -13.72 -26.67
C PRO A 418 -1.49 -15.23 -26.47
N SER A 419 -2.09 -15.90 -27.45
CA SER A 419 -2.29 -17.36 -27.44
C SER A 419 -1.11 -18.11 -28.05
N VAL A 420 -0.63 -19.16 -27.37
CA VAL A 420 0.27 -20.16 -27.94
C VAL A 420 -0.54 -21.44 -28.24
N GLN A 421 -0.73 -21.76 -29.52
CA GLN A 421 -1.12 -23.10 -30.00
C GLN A 421 -0.50 -23.35 -31.41
N PRO A 422 -0.37 -24.61 -31.86
CA PRO A 422 0.67 -24.99 -32.84
C PRO A 422 0.17 -25.27 -34.28
N ASP A 423 1.17 -25.54 -35.14
CA ASP A 423 1.14 -26.24 -36.44
C ASP A 423 0.47 -25.64 -37.69
N GLY A 424 1.15 -25.78 -38.84
CA GLY A 424 0.60 -25.49 -40.18
C GLY A 424 1.65 -25.09 -41.23
N ILE A 425 2.05 -26.01 -42.13
CA ILE A 425 3.07 -25.75 -43.17
C ILE A 425 2.45 -25.26 -44.50
N SER A 426 2.63 -23.99 -44.84
CA SER A 426 2.71 -23.40 -46.21
C SER A 426 2.87 -21.86 -46.12
N GLY A 427 3.43 -21.12 -47.08
CA GLY A 427 4.13 -21.48 -48.32
C GLY A 427 4.32 -20.28 -49.26
N MET A 428 5.54 -19.70 -49.29
CA MET A 428 6.06 -18.68 -50.24
C MET A 428 5.54 -17.21 -50.19
N ASP A 429 6.48 -16.30 -50.50
CA ASP A 429 6.40 -14.93 -51.05
C ASP A 429 5.71 -13.76 -50.29
N GLY A 430 6.37 -12.58 -50.31
CA GLY A 430 5.67 -11.29 -50.46
C GLY A 430 5.84 -10.18 -49.42
N GLN A 431 6.99 -9.47 -49.44
CA GLN A 431 7.16 -8.03 -49.08
C GLN A 431 6.35 -7.37 -47.93
N ALA A 432 7.08 -7.04 -46.86
CA ALA A 432 7.10 -5.76 -46.14
C ALA A 432 5.78 -5.07 -45.68
N ARG A 433 5.61 -4.98 -44.35
CA ARG A 433 5.11 -3.79 -43.63
C ARG A 433 5.62 -3.78 -42.19
N GLY A 434 5.87 -2.59 -41.64
CA GLY A 434 6.38 -2.43 -40.27
C GLY A 434 5.28 -2.41 -39.22
N GLY A 435 5.66 -2.79 -37.99
CA GLY A 435 4.88 -2.64 -36.77
C GLY A 435 5.83 -2.81 -35.58
N ASP A 436 5.75 -1.90 -34.60
CA ASP A 436 6.72 -1.85 -33.50
C ASP A 436 6.47 -2.98 -32.49
N GLU A 437 7.45 -3.86 -32.30
CA GLU A 437 7.51 -4.70 -31.09
C GLU A 437 7.80 -3.82 -29.85
N PRO A 438 7.34 -4.21 -28.65
CA PRO A 438 7.73 -3.53 -27.42
C PRO A 438 9.25 -3.65 -27.22
N MET A 439 9.97 -2.53 -27.34
CA MET A 439 11.44 -2.45 -27.30
C MET A 439 12.03 -3.21 -26.10
N ARG A 440 12.52 -4.42 -26.37
CA ARG A 440 13.15 -5.31 -25.40
C ARG A 440 14.53 -4.75 -25.10
N ALA A 441 14.73 -4.24 -23.88
CA ALA A 441 16.01 -3.64 -23.48
C ALA A 441 17.20 -4.54 -23.86
N PRO A 442 18.27 -4.00 -24.45
CA PRO A 442 19.35 -4.80 -25.01
C PRO A 442 19.98 -5.68 -23.93
N SER A 443 19.92 -7.00 -24.12
CA SER A 443 20.47 -7.95 -23.16
C SER A 443 21.99 -7.85 -23.17
N LEU A 444 22.58 -7.13 -22.19
CA LEU A 444 24.02 -6.91 -22.03
C LEU A 444 24.74 -8.19 -21.57
N ARG A 445 24.67 -9.23 -22.41
CA ARG A 445 25.37 -10.51 -22.27
C ARG A 445 26.86 -10.29 -22.50
N ILE A 446 27.65 -10.41 -21.45
CA ILE A 446 29.12 -10.33 -21.51
C ILE A 446 29.64 -11.59 -22.24
N SER A 447 30.45 -11.41 -23.29
CA SER A 447 31.07 -12.51 -24.02
C SER A 447 32.29 -13.09 -23.27
N ALA A 448 32.88 -14.16 -23.80
CA ALA A 448 34.15 -14.67 -23.27
C ALA A 448 35.34 -13.73 -23.54
N VAL A 449 35.27 -12.89 -24.57
CA VAL A 449 36.29 -11.87 -24.85
C VAL A 449 36.16 -10.73 -23.85
N ASP A 450 34.94 -10.21 -23.67
CA ASP A 450 34.64 -9.12 -22.73
C ASP A 450 35.01 -9.50 -21.29
N HIS A 451 34.71 -10.73 -20.86
CA HIS A 451 35.07 -11.22 -19.53
C HIS A 451 36.58 -11.15 -19.26
N ASN A 452 37.40 -11.52 -20.26
CA ASN A 452 38.86 -11.41 -20.19
C ASN A 452 39.34 -9.95 -20.25
N VAL A 453 38.75 -9.10 -21.09
CA VAL A 453 39.09 -7.66 -21.17
C VAL A 453 38.81 -6.97 -19.84
N ILE A 454 37.63 -7.19 -19.27
CA ILE A 454 37.24 -6.64 -17.96
C ILE A 454 38.20 -7.13 -16.87
N LYS A 455 38.52 -8.43 -16.84
CA LYS A 455 39.44 -8.98 -15.86
C LYS A 455 40.82 -8.32 -15.96
N ASN A 456 41.40 -8.27 -17.16
CA ASN A 456 42.74 -7.72 -17.37
C ASN A 456 42.82 -6.22 -16.95
N ARG A 457 41.76 -5.43 -17.21
CA ARG A 457 41.65 -4.03 -16.75
C ARG A 457 41.50 -3.90 -15.23
N LEU A 458 40.94 -4.92 -14.56
CA LEU A 458 40.81 -4.95 -13.11
C LEU A 458 42.11 -5.41 -12.41
N ASP A 459 42.89 -6.28 -13.06
CA ASP A 459 44.19 -6.73 -12.55
C ASP A 459 45.19 -5.56 -12.38
N GLU A 460 45.00 -4.41 -13.08
CA GLU A 460 45.70 -3.13 -12.87
C GLU A 460 45.47 -2.47 -11.50
N PHE A 461 44.50 -2.98 -10.72
CA PHE A 461 44.13 -2.52 -9.38
C PHE A 461 44.32 -3.62 -8.32
N SER A 462 44.97 -4.73 -8.68
CA SER A 462 45.29 -5.86 -7.77
C SER A 462 46.04 -5.46 -6.50
N SER A 463 46.72 -4.31 -6.47
CA SER A 463 47.39 -3.77 -5.28
C SER A 463 46.47 -3.06 -4.27
N VAL A 464 45.23 -2.76 -4.63
CA VAL A 464 44.24 -2.09 -3.75
C VAL A 464 42.98 -2.91 -3.49
N LEU A 465 42.76 -3.99 -4.25
CA LEU A 465 41.63 -4.90 -4.03
C LEU A 465 41.79 -5.70 -2.70
N PRO A 466 40.68 -6.10 -2.07
CA PRO A 466 40.72 -7.02 -0.93
C PRO A 466 41.44 -8.34 -1.27
N ALA A 467 42.26 -8.86 -0.35
CA ALA A 467 43.08 -10.04 -0.59
C ALA A 467 42.27 -11.34 -0.81
N ASP A 468 41.00 -11.33 -0.41
CA ASP A 468 40.00 -12.38 -0.58
C ASP A 468 39.02 -12.11 -1.75
N PHE A 469 39.24 -11.05 -2.54
CA PHE A 469 38.36 -10.71 -3.66
C PHE A 469 38.46 -11.71 -4.82
N ILE A 470 37.35 -12.37 -5.13
CA ILE A 470 37.23 -13.30 -6.27
C ILE A 470 36.47 -12.60 -7.40
N PHE A 471 37.14 -12.39 -8.54
CA PHE A 471 36.50 -11.80 -9.73
C PHE A 471 35.34 -12.70 -10.24
N PRO A 472 34.13 -12.16 -10.47
CA PRO A 472 32.98 -13.01 -10.78
C PRO A 472 33.04 -13.71 -12.15
N SER A 473 32.35 -14.84 -12.26
CA SER A 473 32.17 -15.53 -13.54
C SER A 473 31.32 -14.71 -14.53
N ARG A 474 31.53 -14.90 -15.84
CA ARG A 474 30.74 -14.29 -16.92
C ARG A 474 29.22 -14.31 -16.68
N HIS A 475 28.70 -15.45 -16.18
CA HIS A 475 27.27 -15.63 -15.87
C HIS A 475 26.85 -14.85 -14.60
N THR A 476 27.73 -14.72 -13.61
CA THR A 476 27.49 -13.83 -12.46
C THR A 476 27.41 -12.38 -12.93
N LEU A 477 28.36 -11.92 -13.77
CA LEU A 477 28.40 -10.53 -14.24
C LEU A 477 27.13 -10.14 -15.00
N THR A 478 26.73 -10.91 -16.01
CA THR A 478 25.50 -10.65 -16.79
C THR A 478 24.26 -10.58 -15.90
N ARG A 479 24.08 -11.54 -15.00
CA ARG A 479 22.92 -11.61 -14.08
C ARG A 479 22.88 -10.44 -13.07
N PHE A 480 24.04 -9.90 -12.69
CA PHE A 480 24.13 -8.69 -11.87
C PHE A 480 23.93 -7.40 -12.69
N LEU A 481 24.39 -7.31 -13.94
CA LEU A 481 24.01 -6.21 -14.84
C LEU A 481 22.49 -6.15 -15.00
N GLU A 482 21.85 -7.29 -15.30
CA GLU A 482 20.40 -7.44 -15.36
C GLU A 482 19.72 -7.03 -14.04
N GLY A 483 20.33 -7.34 -12.89
CA GLY A 483 19.84 -6.93 -11.56
C GLY A 483 19.89 -5.42 -11.33
N TYR A 484 20.93 -4.74 -11.80
CA TYR A 484 20.98 -3.28 -11.77
C TYR A 484 19.91 -2.67 -12.70
N ILE A 485 19.77 -3.21 -13.92
CA ILE A 485 18.84 -2.70 -14.93
C ILE A 485 17.39 -2.83 -14.43
N SER A 486 16.95 -4.04 -14.08
CA SER A 486 15.55 -4.29 -13.65
C SER A 486 15.25 -3.76 -12.24
N GLY A 487 16.27 -3.58 -11.40
CA GLY A 487 16.09 -3.26 -9.99
C GLY A 487 16.25 -1.77 -9.64
N PHE A 488 17.27 -1.12 -10.19
CA PHE A 488 17.67 0.23 -9.77
C PHE A 488 17.53 1.26 -10.90
N HIS A 489 17.88 0.88 -12.13
CA HIS A 489 17.95 1.83 -13.25
C HIS A 489 16.60 2.47 -13.58
N GLU A 490 15.52 1.71 -13.57
CA GLU A 490 14.17 2.22 -13.89
C GLU A 490 13.67 3.29 -12.91
N TYR A 491 14.11 3.20 -11.65
CA TYR A 491 13.76 4.16 -10.61
C TYR A 491 14.63 5.44 -10.65
N LEU A 492 15.86 5.36 -11.18
CA LEU A 492 16.82 6.48 -11.24
C LEU A 492 17.70 6.41 -12.52
N PRO A 493 17.16 6.77 -13.70
CA PRO A 493 17.86 6.61 -14.98
C PRO A 493 18.86 7.75 -15.26
N PHE A 494 20.12 7.55 -14.84
CA PHE A 494 21.25 8.46 -15.17
C PHE A 494 22.37 7.84 -16.02
N LEU A 495 22.43 6.52 -16.16
CA LEU A 495 23.25 5.84 -17.17
C LEU A 495 22.50 5.78 -18.50
N HIS A 496 23.21 5.84 -19.63
CA HIS A 496 22.59 5.72 -20.95
C HIS A 496 22.75 4.28 -21.45
N LEU A 497 21.77 3.42 -21.14
CA LEU A 497 21.86 1.98 -21.44
C LEU A 497 22.19 1.66 -22.91
N PRO A 498 21.64 2.35 -23.93
CA PRO A 498 21.96 2.02 -25.33
C PRO A 498 23.41 2.29 -25.75
N SER A 499 24.16 3.08 -24.99
CA SER A 499 25.60 3.31 -25.21
C SER A 499 26.47 2.76 -24.07
N LEU A 500 25.95 1.83 -23.27
CA LEU A 500 26.66 1.25 -22.12
C LEU A 500 27.36 -0.05 -22.53
N ALA A 501 28.65 0.03 -22.90
CA ALA A 501 29.48 -1.13 -23.20
C ALA A 501 30.23 -1.65 -21.94
N PRO A 502 29.86 -2.81 -21.36
CA PRO A 502 30.44 -3.27 -20.09
C PRO A 502 31.95 -3.55 -20.11
N ALA A 503 32.53 -3.78 -21.30
CA ALA A 503 33.96 -3.98 -21.48
C ALA A 503 34.78 -2.67 -21.52
N GLU A 504 34.12 -1.53 -21.80
CA GLU A 504 34.77 -0.24 -22.08
C GLU A 504 34.69 0.74 -20.89
N ILE A 505 33.56 0.75 -20.16
CA ILE A 505 33.37 1.58 -18.96
C ILE A 505 34.44 1.36 -17.90
N ALA A 506 34.66 2.36 -17.04
CA ALA A 506 35.64 2.33 -15.97
C ALA A 506 35.42 1.15 -15.00
N PRO A 507 36.47 0.44 -14.53
CA PRO A 507 36.32 -0.71 -13.65
C PRO A 507 35.59 -0.40 -12.35
N GLU A 508 35.75 0.80 -11.77
CA GLU A 508 34.99 1.21 -10.58
C GLU A 508 33.48 1.32 -10.85
N LEU A 509 33.08 1.80 -12.04
CA LEU A 509 31.68 1.95 -12.41
C LEU A 509 31.05 0.58 -12.64
N LEU A 510 31.73 -0.30 -13.37
CA LEU A 510 31.27 -1.67 -13.56
C LEU A 510 31.11 -2.40 -12.22
N LEU A 511 32.10 -2.35 -11.33
CA LEU A 511 32.00 -2.98 -10.01
C LEU A 511 30.89 -2.38 -9.15
N ALA A 512 30.65 -1.07 -9.22
CA ALA A 512 29.55 -0.42 -8.51
C ALA A 512 28.16 -0.83 -9.06
N ILE A 513 28.00 -0.90 -10.39
CA ILE A 513 26.80 -1.45 -11.05
C ILE A 513 26.55 -2.89 -10.60
N LEU A 514 27.58 -3.74 -10.59
CA LEU A 514 27.48 -5.13 -10.17
C LEU A 514 27.17 -5.27 -8.67
N ALA A 515 27.72 -4.39 -7.83
CA ALA A 515 27.43 -4.36 -6.39
C ALA A 515 25.96 -4.03 -6.12
N VAL A 516 25.39 -3.05 -6.84
CA VAL A 516 23.95 -2.74 -6.80
C VAL A 516 23.16 -3.96 -7.28
N GLY A 517 23.51 -4.49 -8.45
CA GLY A 517 22.81 -5.61 -9.08
C GLY A 517 22.78 -6.89 -8.25
N ALA A 518 23.83 -7.17 -7.47
CA ALA A 518 23.87 -8.28 -6.53
C ALA A 518 22.87 -8.12 -5.38
N GLN A 519 22.65 -6.90 -4.87
CA GLN A 519 21.61 -6.65 -3.84
C GLN A 519 20.21 -6.85 -4.43
N TYR A 520 19.98 -6.40 -5.67
CA TYR A 520 18.74 -6.65 -6.43
C TYR A 520 18.63 -8.09 -7.02
N ARG A 521 19.50 -8.99 -6.56
CA ARG A 521 19.42 -10.45 -6.71
C ARG A 521 19.58 -11.17 -5.36
N PHE A 522 19.44 -10.46 -4.24
CA PHE A 522 19.53 -10.94 -2.84
C PHE A 522 20.86 -11.60 -2.43
N GLU A 523 21.92 -11.44 -3.23
CA GLU A 523 23.27 -11.93 -2.92
C GLU A 523 24.08 -10.90 -2.13
N SER A 524 23.55 -10.44 -1.00
CA SER A 524 24.13 -9.33 -0.23
C SER A 524 25.59 -9.54 0.14
N HIS A 525 26.03 -10.76 0.46
CA HIS A 525 27.46 -11.06 0.70
C HIS A 525 28.35 -10.74 -0.50
N ARG A 526 27.92 -11.10 -1.73
CA ARG A 526 28.67 -10.82 -2.96
C ARG A 526 28.54 -9.35 -3.35
N GLY A 527 27.39 -8.74 -3.09
CA GLY A 527 27.17 -7.30 -3.21
C GLY A 527 28.11 -6.49 -2.30
N HIS A 528 28.35 -6.93 -1.06
CA HIS A 528 29.29 -6.30 -0.14
C HIS A 528 30.74 -6.43 -0.61
N ALA A 529 31.16 -7.62 -1.06
CA ALA A 529 32.50 -7.84 -1.63
C ALA A 529 32.75 -6.96 -2.87
N LEU A 530 31.76 -6.88 -3.78
CA LEU A 530 31.80 -5.99 -4.95
C LEU A 530 31.80 -4.50 -4.55
N TRP A 531 31.06 -4.12 -3.51
CA TRP A 531 31.00 -2.74 -3.00
C TRP A 531 32.36 -2.28 -2.46
N TYR A 532 33.03 -3.10 -1.65
CA TYR A 532 34.38 -2.79 -1.14
C TYR A 532 35.43 -2.78 -2.25
N ALA A 533 35.37 -3.70 -3.21
CA ALA A 533 36.24 -3.69 -4.39
C ALA A 533 36.03 -2.43 -5.25
N ALA A 534 34.78 -2.07 -5.56
CA ALA A 534 34.44 -0.85 -6.28
C ALA A 534 34.92 0.41 -5.54
N LYS A 535 34.75 0.48 -4.21
CA LYS A 535 35.25 1.58 -3.37
C LYS A 535 36.77 1.71 -3.48
N ALA A 536 37.50 0.60 -3.38
CA ALA A 536 38.96 0.60 -3.46
C ALA A 536 39.46 1.11 -4.82
N VAL A 537 38.88 0.61 -5.93
CA VAL A 537 39.21 1.07 -7.29
C VAL A 537 38.84 2.56 -7.47
N ALA A 538 37.65 2.99 -7.04
CA ALA A 538 37.22 4.38 -7.15
C ALA A 538 38.14 5.36 -6.39
N LEU A 539 38.53 5.02 -5.15
CA LEU A 539 39.44 5.84 -4.35
C LEU A 539 40.86 5.86 -4.93
N GLU A 540 41.35 4.73 -5.46
CA GLU A 540 42.63 4.68 -6.16
C GLU A 540 42.61 5.50 -7.45
N GLN A 541 41.50 5.51 -8.20
CA GLN A 541 41.32 6.36 -9.39
C GLN A 541 41.35 7.84 -9.02
N ILE A 542 40.59 8.26 -7.99
CA ILE A 542 40.61 9.64 -7.46
C ILE A 542 42.03 10.03 -7.02
N ARG A 543 42.74 9.14 -6.30
CA ARG A 543 44.13 9.34 -5.89
C ARG A 543 45.07 9.46 -7.09
N ARG A 544 44.91 8.62 -8.13
CA ARG A 544 45.69 8.68 -9.38
C ARG A 544 45.50 10.05 -10.06
N ARG A 545 44.28 10.59 -10.15
CA ARG A 545 44.02 11.93 -10.72
C ARG A 545 44.72 13.04 -9.92
N HIS A 546 44.42 13.15 -8.63
CA HIS A 546 44.99 14.16 -7.75
C HIS A 546 46.53 14.11 -7.70
N SER A 547 47.13 12.92 -7.84
CA SER A 547 48.59 12.78 -7.91
C SER A 547 49.20 13.49 -9.13
N HIS A 548 48.51 13.54 -10.28
CA HIS A 548 49.01 14.27 -11.46
C HIS A 548 49.01 15.78 -11.24
N GLU A 549 47.96 16.31 -10.59
CA GLU A 549 47.83 17.72 -10.26
C GLU A 549 48.88 18.15 -9.21
N VAL A 550 49.08 17.34 -8.17
CA VAL A 550 50.17 17.55 -7.19
C VAL A 550 51.54 17.48 -7.87
N HIS A 551 51.77 16.57 -8.82
CA HIS A 551 53.03 16.56 -9.59
C HIS A 551 53.24 17.78 -10.49
N ALA A 552 52.17 18.49 -10.90
CA ALA A 552 52.28 19.76 -11.62
C ALA A 552 52.56 20.95 -10.68
N LEU A 553 52.18 20.85 -9.40
CA LEU A 553 52.47 21.87 -8.37
C LEU A 553 53.86 21.71 -7.74
N LEU A 554 54.41 20.49 -7.72
CA LEU A 554 55.74 20.22 -7.16
C LEU A 554 56.85 20.60 -8.15
N PRO A 555 57.96 21.22 -7.69
CA PRO A 555 59.13 21.44 -8.54
C PRO A 555 59.67 20.14 -9.12
N THR A 556 60.15 20.18 -10.36
CA THR A 556 60.78 19.02 -10.99
C THR A 556 62.05 18.61 -10.22
N PRO A 557 62.48 17.33 -10.26
CA PRO A 557 63.72 16.89 -9.61
C PRO A 557 64.97 17.70 -10.02
N ALA A 558 64.98 18.27 -11.22
CA ALA A 558 66.04 19.16 -11.69
C ALA A 558 66.02 20.53 -10.99
N ALA A 559 64.85 21.10 -10.69
CA ALA A 559 64.71 22.38 -9.99
C ALA A 559 65.26 22.32 -8.56
N TYR A 560 65.27 21.14 -7.93
CA TYR A 560 65.85 20.94 -6.60
C TYR A 560 67.39 20.87 -6.58
N SER A 561 68.09 20.76 -7.72
CA SER A 561 69.56 20.72 -7.71
C SER A 561 70.21 21.24 -9.01
N PRO A 562 70.45 22.57 -9.11
CA PRO A 562 71.04 23.19 -10.31
C PRO A 562 72.48 22.77 -10.66
N HIS A 563 73.15 21.99 -9.79
CA HIS A 563 74.55 21.56 -9.95
C HIS A 563 74.74 20.04 -9.82
N SER A 564 73.66 19.24 -9.82
CA SER A 564 73.79 17.77 -9.73
C SER A 564 74.26 17.14 -11.04
N THR A 565 75.57 17.03 -11.22
CA THR A 565 76.21 16.25 -12.30
C THR A 565 76.18 14.74 -12.07
N ARG A 566 75.49 14.24 -11.04
CA ARG A 566 75.22 12.80 -10.90
C ARG A 566 74.23 12.35 -11.99
N PRO A 567 74.54 11.28 -12.75
CA PRO A 567 73.52 10.55 -13.49
C PRO A 567 72.42 10.06 -12.53
N SER A 568 71.17 10.08 -12.98
CA SER A 568 70.07 9.43 -12.27
C SER A 568 70.41 7.96 -11.99
N PRO A 569 70.04 7.38 -10.83
CA PRO A 569 70.40 6.01 -10.48
C PRO A 569 69.94 5.00 -11.54
N SER A 570 70.90 4.29 -12.14
CA SER A 570 70.63 3.37 -13.24
C SER A 570 69.82 2.16 -12.76
N THR A 571 68.60 2.03 -13.28
CA THR A 571 67.98 0.73 -13.66
C THR A 571 68.16 -0.41 -12.64
N GLY A 572 67.60 -0.24 -11.43
CA GLY A 572 67.81 -1.17 -10.30
C GLY A 572 66.66 -2.12 -9.95
N PHE A 573 65.41 -1.81 -10.32
CA PHE A 573 64.26 -2.73 -10.17
C PHE A 573 63.16 -2.36 -11.19
N ARG A 574 62.46 -3.35 -11.74
CA ARG A 574 61.37 -3.13 -12.72
C ARG A 574 60.04 -2.90 -12.00
N HIS A 575 59.36 -1.80 -12.29
CA HIS A 575 57.91 -1.78 -12.55
C HIS A 575 57.62 -0.62 -13.53
N THR A 576 56.67 -0.82 -14.44
CA THR A 576 56.60 -0.05 -15.69
C THR A 576 55.67 1.15 -15.60
N PHE A 577 56.24 2.35 -15.51
CA PHE A 577 55.57 3.60 -15.91
C PHE A 577 56.50 4.36 -16.86
N ALA A 578 56.00 4.72 -18.04
CA ALA A 578 56.76 5.48 -19.03
C ALA A 578 56.43 6.98 -18.87
N SER A 579 57.43 7.80 -18.57
CA SER A 579 57.25 9.25 -18.55
C SER A 579 57.15 9.81 -19.97
N ALA A 580 56.26 10.78 -20.17
CA ALA A 580 56.16 11.54 -21.41
C ALA A 580 57.38 12.45 -21.64
N GLN A 581 57.39 13.09 -22.82
CA GLN A 581 58.38 14.07 -23.32
C GLN A 581 59.72 13.51 -23.81
N GLN A 582 59.76 13.21 -25.12
CA GLN A 582 60.93 13.53 -25.93
C GLN A 582 60.46 14.12 -27.27
N GLU A 583 60.91 15.33 -27.60
CA GLU A 583 60.53 16.02 -28.83
C GLU A 583 61.14 15.34 -30.07
N ARG A 584 60.32 15.03 -31.08
CA ARG A 584 60.71 14.81 -32.49
C ARG A 584 59.50 14.93 -33.43
N PRO A 585 59.71 15.15 -34.74
CA PRO A 585 58.70 15.71 -35.64
C PRO A 585 57.68 14.67 -36.15
N MET A 586 56.60 15.20 -36.76
CA MET A 586 55.50 14.46 -37.37
C MET A 586 55.96 13.30 -38.27
N THR A 587 55.73 12.06 -37.84
CA THR A 587 55.55 10.89 -38.72
C THR A 587 54.79 9.78 -38.01
N GLN A 588 53.65 9.39 -38.60
CA GLN A 588 52.93 8.10 -38.50
C GLN A 588 52.57 7.49 -37.13
N ASP A 589 51.33 7.02 -37.07
CA ASP A 589 50.69 6.34 -35.95
C ASP A 589 51.44 5.09 -35.46
N THR A 590 51.69 5.01 -34.14
CA THR A 590 51.54 3.78 -33.34
C THR A 590 51.57 4.12 -31.85
N HIS A 591 50.93 3.27 -31.02
CA HIS A 591 50.84 3.39 -29.55
C HIS A 591 50.22 4.68 -28.99
N ARG A 592 48.88 4.73 -28.99
CA ARG A 592 48.12 5.48 -27.98
C ARG A 592 48.34 4.82 -26.60
N GLU A 593 48.47 5.62 -25.54
CA GLU A 593 48.03 5.17 -24.21
C GLU A 593 46.50 5.00 -24.28
N PRO A 594 45.93 3.80 -23.99
CA PRO A 594 44.53 3.55 -24.34
C PRO A 594 43.50 4.42 -23.61
N PHE A 595 43.74 4.76 -22.34
CA PHE A 595 42.80 5.52 -21.50
C PHE A 595 43.55 6.50 -20.59
N SER A 596 43.42 7.81 -20.85
CA SER A 596 43.81 8.81 -19.85
C SER A 596 42.74 8.89 -18.75
N PRO A 597 43.09 8.75 -17.46
CA PRO A 597 42.11 8.78 -16.36
C PRO A 597 41.43 10.14 -16.22
N ASN A 598 42.00 11.20 -16.80
CA ASN A 598 41.52 12.59 -16.65
C ASN A 598 40.53 13.03 -17.75
N THR A 599 40.15 12.15 -18.69
CA THR A 599 39.10 12.47 -19.68
C THR A 599 37.77 12.82 -18.98
N PRO A 600 36.93 13.73 -19.54
CA PRO A 600 35.64 14.07 -18.94
C PRO A 600 34.73 12.85 -18.76
N GLN A 601 34.79 11.91 -19.71
CA GLN A 601 34.06 10.64 -19.63
C GLN A 601 34.51 9.80 -18.42
N ALA A 602 35.83 9.57 -18.25
CA ALA A 602 36.33 8.81 -17.10
C ALA A 602 36.04 9.49 -15.75
N ARG A 603 36.08 10.84 -15.68
CA ARG A 603 35.67 11.58 -14.46
C ARG A 603 34.20 11.34 -14.14
N LEU A 604 33.32 11.48 -15.14
CA LEU A 604 31.90 11.22 -14.98
C LEU A 604 31.61 9.78 -14.55
N GLU A 605 32.31 8.80 -15.12
CA GLU A 605 32.14 7.39 -14.74
C GLU A 605 32.59 7.10 -13.30
N THR A 606 33.67 7.73 -12.80
CA THR A 606 34.02 7.64 -11.38
C THR A 606 32.98 8.33 -10.48
N ILE A 607 32.40 9.48 -10.89
CA ILE A 607 31.29 10.12 -10.16
C ILE A 607 30.08 9.18 -10.10
N GLN A 608 29.74 8.54 -11.21
CA GLN A 608 28.66 7.56 -11.30
C GLN A 608 28.93 6.32 -10.43
N ALA A 609 30.18 5.85 -10.35
CA ALA A 609 30.59 4.78 -9.45
C ALA A 609 30.39 5.16 -7.98
N VAL A 610 30.96 6.29 -7.54
CA VAL A 610 30.82 6.77 -6.15
C VAL A 610 29.36 7.08 -5.81
N LEU A 611 28.57 7.59 -6.76
CA LEU A 611 27.12 7.80 -6.62
C LEU A 611 26.37 6.47 -6.36
N LEU A 612 26.67 5.41 -7.10
CA LEU A 612 26.05 4.09 -6.87
C LEU A 612 26.46 3.49 -5.51
N LEU A 613 27.74 3.62 -5.14
CA LEU A 613 28.23 3.13 -3.85
C LEU A 613 27.62 3.89 -2.68
N PHE A 614 27.49 5.21 -2.79
CA PHE A 614 26.76 6.03 -1.83
C PHE A 614 25.28 5.64 -1.79
N ALA A 615 24.60 5.55 -2.94
CA ALA A 615 23.17 5.26 -3.05
C ALA A 615 22.76 3.91 -2.41
N VAL A 616 23.55 2.85 -2.57
CA VAL A 616 23.29 1.54 -1.95
C VAL A 616 23.78 1.51 -0.49
N GLY A 617 24.97 2.06 -0.22
CA GLY A 617 25.57 2.03 1.11
C GLY A 617 24.79 2.84 2.15
N LEU A 618 24.10 3.91 1.72
CA LEU A 618 23.23 4.73 2.56
C LEU A 618 22.08 3.92 3.21
N TRP A 619 21.73 2.75 2.67
CA TRP A 619 20.63 1.90 3.15
C TRP A 619 21.08 0.50 3.63
N GLY A 620 22.26 0.02 3.20
CA GLY A 620 22.88 -1.24 3.65
C GLY A 620 23.33 -1.22 5.12
N ALA A 621 23.99 -2.31 5.56
CA ALA A 621 24.42 -2.52 6.95
C ALA A 621 25.29 -1.37 7.53
N SER A 622 25.30 -1.21 8.86
CA SER A 622 25.98 -0.10 9.59
C SER A 622 27.42 0.16 9.13
N ALA A 623 28.25 -0.88 8.99
CA ALA A 623 29.64 -0.72 8.53
C ALA A 623 29.75 -0.08 7.13
N ILE A 624 28.83 -0.43 6.23
CA ILE A 624 28.76 0.14 4.88
C ILE A 624 28.14 1.54 4.90
N LEU A 625 27.17 1.81 5.80
CA LEU A 625 26.62 3.15 6.00
C LEU A 625 27.71 4.16 6.42
N HIS A 626 28.52 3.84 7.43
CA HIS A 626 29.59 4.75 7.87
C HIS A 626 30.59 5.05 6.75
N GLU A 627 30.92 4.04 5.95
CA GLU A 627 31.82 4.17 4.80
C GLU A 627 31.17 4.95 3.63
N ALA A 628 29.87 4.79 3.40
CA ALA A 628 29.10 5.56 2.43
C ALA A 628 28.98 7.05 2.84
N LEU A 629 28.82 7.34 4.13
CA LEU A 629 28.86 8.71 4.67
C LEU A 629 30.26 9.34 4.51
N SER A 630 31.34 8.56 4.50
CA SER A 630 32.68 9.04 4.12
C SER A 630 32.83 9.32 2.61
N LEU A 631 32.23 8.46 1.77
CA LEU A 631 32.14 8.70 0.32
C LEU A 631 31.27 9.92 -0.04
N GLN A 632 30.33 10.31 0.82
CA GLN A 632 29.45 11.47 0.62
C GLN A 632 30.23 12.76 0.33
N SER A 633 31.32 13.01 1.08
CA SER A 633 32.20 14.17 0.88
C SER A 633 32.99 14.10 -0.43
N HIS A 634 33.48 12.91 -0.80
CA HIS A 634 34.21 12.69 -2.06
C HIS A 634 33.28 12.96 -3.26
N LEU A 635 32.05 12.43 -3.23
CA LEU A 635 31.03 12.69 -4.25
C LEU A 635 30.71 14.19 -4.36
N ALA A 636 30.58 14.89 -3.23
CA ALA A 636 30.26 16.31 -3.18
C ALA A 636 31.41 17.24 -3.63
N ILE A 637 32.65 16.73 -3.70
CA ILE A 637 33.80 17.41 -4.31
C ILE A 637 33.79 17.17 -5.82
N LEU A 638 33.79 15.91 -6.27
CA LEU A 638 33.84 15.55 -7.70
C LEU A 638 32.66 16.16 -8.50
N VAL A 639 31.46 16.23 -7.91
CA VAL A 639 30.28 16.86 -8.53
C VAL A 639 30.40 18.39 -8.63
N ARG A 640 31.20 19.05 -7.78
CA ARG A 640 31.54 20.48 -7.91
C ARG A 640 32.62 20.71 -8.97
N GLU A 641 33.61 19.81 -9.06
CA GLU A 641 34.68 19.86 -10.07
C GLU A 641 34.14 19.68 -11.50
N GLU A 642 33.12 18.84 -11.69
CA GLU A 642 32.35 18.77 -12.96
C GLU A 642 31.35 19.93 -13.17
N GLY A 643 31.30 20.91 -12.26
CA GLY A 643 30.50 22.14 -12.39
C GLY A 643 28.99 21.99 -12.16
N LEU A 644 28.39 22.96 -11.46
CA LEU A 644 26.94 23.01 -11.17
C LEU A 644 26.16 24.02 -12.03
N THR A 645 26.86 24.67 -12.96
CA THR A 645 26.28 25.57 -13.96
C THR A 645 26.40 24.93 -15.34
N ALA A 646 25.32 24.89 -16.11
CA ALA A 646 25.34 24.39 -17.47
C ALA A 646 25.83 25.48 -18.45
N GLU A 647 27.00 25.29 -19.03
CA GLU A 647 27.60 26.21 -20.02
C GLU A 647 26.87 26.21 -21.38
N SER A 648 26.06 25.17 -21.65
CA SER A 648 25.27 25.02 -22.87
C SER A 648 24.04 24.16 -22.60
N SER A 649 22.93 24.42 -23.29
CA SER A 649 21.75 23.57 -23.20
C SER A 649 21.96 22.25 -23.97
N PRO A 650 21.58 21.09 -23.41
CA PRO A 650 21.46 19.86 -24.19
C PRO A 650 20.50 20.03 -25.39
N GLY A 651 19.49 20.89 -25.28
CA GLY A 651 18.58 21.26 -26.39
C GLY A 651 19.28 21.90 -27.59
N ALA A 652 20.52 22.40 -27.41
CA ALA A 652 21.37 22.95 -28.47
C ALA A 652 22.50 21.99 -28.93
N ALA A 653 22.54 20.74 -28.45
CA ALA A 653 23.58 19.79 -28.82
C ALA A 653 23.61 19.51 -30.35
N PRO A 654 24.80 19.49 -30.97
CA PRO A 654 24.96 19.32 -32.41
C PRO A 654 24.77 17.87 -32.88
N ASP A 655 25.05 16.90 -32.00
CA ASP A 655 25.01 15.47 -32.27
C ASP A 655 24.51 14.68 -31.03
N TRP A 656 24.21 13.40 -31.24
CA TRP A 656 23.64 12.51 -30.22
C TRP A 656 24.64 12.10 -29.13
N GLU A 657 25.92 11.91 -29.45
CA GLU A 657 26.93 11.52 -28.44
C GLU A 657 27.20 12.69 -27.47
N THR A 658 27.30 13.91 -28.01
CA THR A 658 27.38 15.14 -27.22
C THR A 658 26.12 15.35 -26.39
N TRP A 659 24.93 15.08 -26.94
CA TRP A 659 23.68 15.13 -26.18
C TRP A 659 23.64 14.14 -25.03
N VAL A 660 23.96 12.86 -25.28
CA VAL A 660 24.02 11.80 -24.26
C VAL A 660 25.01 12.17 -23.15
N ARG A 661 26.15 12.76 -23.49
CA ARG A 661 27.16 13.21 -22.52
C ARG A 661 26.65 14.36 -21.63
N LEU A 662 26.04 15.39 -22.21
CA LEU A 662 25.53 16.56 -21.49
C LEU A 662 24.33 16.21 -20.59
N GLU A 663 23.38 15.43 -21.10
CA GLU A 663 22.21 14.96 -20.35
C GLU A 663 22.62 13.93 -19.28
N GLY A 664 23.57 13.04 -19.56
CA GLY A 664 24.12 12.08 -18.60
C GLY A 664 24.85 12.75 -17.43
N ALA A 665 25.68 13.76 -17.72
CA ALA A 665 26.32 14.57 -16.70
C ALA A 665 25.29 15.32 -15.84
N SER A 666 24.26 15.90 -16.48
CA SER A 666 23.17 16.61 -15.79
C SER A 666 22.38 15.66 -14.88
N ARG A 667 21.93 14.51 -15.38
CA ARG A 667 21.22 13.48 -14.61
C ARG A 667 22.04 12.97 -13.42
N THR A 668 23.33 12.70 -13.64
CA THR A 668 24.23 12.21 -12.58
C THR A 668 24.34 13.24 -11.45
N LYS A 669 24.62 14.51 -11.77
CA LYS A 669 24.75 15.58 -10.77
C LYS A 669 23.44 15.86 -10.03
N LEU A 670 22.30 15.83 -10.72
CA LEU A 670 20.98 16.01 -10.11
C LEU A 670 20.55 14.84 -9.22
N ILE A 671 20.86 13.59 -9.59
CA ILE A 671 20.55 12.43 -8.74
C ILE A 671 21.50 12.35 -7.54
N ALA A 672 22.75 12.79 -7.66
CA ALA A 672 23.64 12.98 -6.49
C ALA A 672 23.07 13.99 -5.49
N TYR A 673 22.57 15.14 -5.97
CA TYR A 673 21.84 16.11 -5.15
C TYR A 673 20.59 15.50 -4.48
N CYS A 674 19.79 14.72 -5.21
CA CYS A 674 18.65 14.00 -4.63
C CYS A 674 19.08 13.04 -3.51
N PHE A 675 20.21 12.33 -3.65
CA PHE A 675 20.73 11.46 -2.58
C PHE A 675 21.27 12.22 -1.38
N PHE A 676 21.89 13.39 -1.55
CA PHE A 676 22.23 14.25 -0.41
C PHE A 676 20.98 14.71 0.36
N ASN A 677 19.89 15.04 -0.35
CA ASN A 677 18.61 15.34 0.29
C ASN A 677 17.95 14.10 0.93
N LEU A 678 18.07 12.90 0.35
CA LEU A 678 17.65 11.65 1.01
C LEU A 678 18.45 11.37 2.30
N CYS A 679 19.75 11.71 2.34
CA CYS A 679 20.56 11.65 3.56
C CYS A 679 20.06 12.67 4.61
N SER A 680 19.71 13.90 4.21
CA SER A 680 19.06 14.89 5.08
C SER A 680 17.69 14.45 5.59
N ILE A 681 16.94 13.72 4.78
CA ILE A 681 15.65 13.13 5.17
C ILE A 681 15.87 12.02 6.22
N ALA A 682 16.69 11.02 5.93
CA ALA A 682 16.85 9.84 6.79
C ALA A 682 17.65 10.10 8.09
N TYR A 683 18.67 10.95 8.04
CA TYR A 683 19.68 11.06 9.11
C TYR A 683 19.83 12.48 9.69
N ASN A 684 18.95 13.41 9.33
CA ASN A 684 18.99 14.83 9.77
C ASN A 684 20.29 15.60 9.39
N MET A 685 21.11 15.03 8.51
CA MET A 685 22.40 15.61 8.11
C MET A 685 22.22 16.80 7.16
N PRO A 686 23.01 17.89 7.27
CA PRO A 686 22.96 18.98 6.30
C PRO A 686 23.24 18.51 4.86
N PRO A 687 22.51 19.00 3.85
CA PRO A 687 22.71 18.63 2.46
C PRO A 687 24.03 19.21 1.93
N LEU A 688 24.86 18.38 1.27
CA LEU A 688 26.18 18.83 0.77
C LEU A 688 26.14 19.62 -0.55
N LEU A 689 24.95 19.81 -1.15
CA LEU A 689 24.71 20.66 -2.32
C LEU A 689 23.42 21.45 -2.09
N LEU A 690 23.47 22.77 -2.29
CA LEU A 690 22.30 23.63 -2.11
C LEU A 690 21.57 23.85 -3.44
N THR A 691 20.26 24.08 -3.36
CA THR A 691 19.40 24.37 -4.52
C THR A 691 19.82 25.66 -5.24
N SER A 692 20.41 26.61 -4.51
CA SER A 692 21.04 27.82 -5.05
C SER A 692 22.15 27.53 -6.06
N ASP A 693 22.87 26.43 -5.86
CA ASP A 693 24.09 26.10 -6.60
C ASP A 693 23.73 25.46 -7.95
N LEU A 694 22.50 24.95 -8.10
CA LEU A 694 22.04 24.18 -9.25
C LEU A 694 21.54 25.08 -10.40
N SER A 695 22.49 25.63 -11.14
CA SER A 695 22.26 26.21 -12.47
C SER A 695 22.34 25.17 -13.60
N LEU A 696 21.88 23.94 -13.33
CA LEU A 696 21.73 22.83 -14.29
C LEU A 696 20.31 22.81 -14.88
N PHE A 697 20.16 22.33 -16.11
CA PHE A 697 18.85 22.09 -16.75
C PHE A 697 18.08 20.93 -16.10
N LEU A 698 16.74 21.01 -16.09
CA LEU A 698 15.90 19.87 -15.69
C LEU A 698 16.01 18.73 -16.73
N PRO A 699 15.96 17.45 -16.31
CA PRO A 699 16.19 16.32 -17.23
C PRO A 699 15.14 16.21 -18.34
N TYR A 700 15.61 15.89 -19.54
CA TYR A 700 14.82 15.79 -20.76
C TYR A 700 13.90 14.54 -20.75
N PRO A 701 12.83 14.53 -21.59
CA PRO A 701 11.89 13.42 -21.67
C PRO A 701 12.57 12.05 -21.91
N SER A 702 12.12 11.02 -21.18
CA SER A 702 12.72 9.68 -21.23
C SER A 702 12.71 9.01 -22.61
N ARG A 703 11.89 9.48 -23.56
CA ARG A 703 11.92 9.04 -24.96
C ARG A 703 13.26 9.40 -25.64
N LEU A 704 13.80 10.58 -25.39
CA LEU A 704 15.13 10.99 -25.88
C LEU A 704 16.24 10.19 -25.21
N TRP A 705 16.12 9.92 -23.90
CA TRP A 705 17.12 9.18 -23.11
C TRP A 705 17.11 7.65 -23.33
N ARG A 706 16.13 7.15 -24.08
CA ARG A 706 16.01 5.73 -24.46
C ARG A 706 16.24 5.50 -25.96
N ALA A 707 16.56 6.54 -26.73
CA ALA A 707 16.88 6.40 -28.13
C ALA A 707 18.18 5.61 -28.30
N GLU A 708 18.14 4.56 -29.13
CA GLU A 708 19.25 3.63 -29.34
C GLU A 708 20.19 4.07 -30.48
N SER A 709 19.82 5.12 -31.21
CA SER A 709 20.63 5.70 -32.27
C SER A 709 20.37 7.19 -32.43
N ALA A 710 21.33 7.89 -33.06
CA ALA A 710 21.19 9.30 -33.43
C ALA A 710 19.95 9.58 -34.31
N TRP A 711 19.50 8.60 -35.11
CA TRP A 711 18.28 8.72 -35.92
C TRP A 711 17.02 8.73 -35.05
N GLN A 712 16.84 7.72 -34.17
CA GLN A 712 15.72 7.67 -33.22
C GLN A 712 15.69 8.91 -32.31
N TRP A 713 16.86 9.39 -31.88
CA TRP A 713 16.97 10.61 -31.09
C TRP A 713 16.50 11.85 -31.86
N GLN A 714 16.90 11.99 -33.13
CA GLN A 714 16.50 13.13 -33.96
C GLN A 714 15.01 13.09 -34.32
N GLU A 715 14.39 11.91 -34.45
CA GLU A 715 12.93 11.74 -34.58
C GLU A 715 12.21 12.09 -33.27
N ALA A 716 12.69 11.57 -32.13
CA ALA A 716 12.16 11.90 -30.80
C ALA A 716 12.27 13.40 -30.48
N ARG A 717 13.31 14.09 -30.98
CA ARG A 717 13.53 15.55 -30.83
C ARG A 717 12.57 16.40 -31.67
N GLN A 718 12.02 15.85 -32.75
CA GLN A 718 10.98 16.50 -33.56
C GLN A 718 9.56 16.25 -33.01
N SER A 719 9.34 15.10 -32.38
CA SER A 719 8.00 14.67 -31.90
C SER A 719 7.72 14.97 -30.43
N CYS A 720 8.75 15.20 -29.60
CA CYS A 720 8.59 15.42 -28.16
C CYS A 720 8.92 16.87 -27.75
N PRO A 721 7.95 17.65 -27.22
CA PRO A 721 8.24 19.00 -26.71
C PRO A 721 9.17 18.93 -25.48
N SER A 722 10.30 19.63 -25.54
CA SER A 722 11.22 19.82 -24.43
C SER A 722 11.09 21.22 -23.82
N VAL A 723 11.58 21.39 -22.59
CA VAL A 723 11.61 22.68 -21.90
C VAL A 723 13.01 22.94 -21.36
N ASP A 724 13.70 23.88 -21.99
CA ASP A 724 15.03 24.32 -21.60
C ASP A 724 14.93 25.25 -20.37
N ILE A 725 14.78 24.66 -19.18
CA ILE A 725 14.67 25.36 -17.90
C ILE A 725 15.66 24.83 -16.85
N THR A 726 16.30 25.71 -16.09
CA THR A 726 17.21 25.32 -15.00
C THR A 726 16.48 25.02 -13.69
N VAL A 727 17.07 24.18 -12.83
CA VAL A 727 16.54 23.88 -11.48
C VAL A 727 16.29 25.18 -10.71
N HIS A 728 17.28 26.08 -10.66
CA HIS A 728 17.16 27.38 -10.00
C HIS A 728 15.93 28.19 -10.49
N TYR A 729 15.72 28.31 -11.80
CA TYR A 729 14.60 29.11 -12.34
C TYR A 729 13.25 28.40 -12.23
N ALA A 730 13.20 27.07 -12.36
CA ALA A 730 11.99 26.28 -12.10
C ALA A 730 11.59 26.33 -10.61
N PHE A 731 12.56 26.25 -9.70
CA PHE A 731 12.33 26.37 -8.26
C PHE A 731 11.84 27.77 -7.89
N ALA A 732 12.45 28.83 -8.43
CA ALA A 732 11.99 30.21 -8.21
C ALA A 732 10.53 30.44 -8.67
N ARG A 733 10.07 29.77 -9.73
CA ARG A 733 8.67 29.86 -10.20
C ARG A 733 7.66 29.25 -9.22
N LEU A 734 8.04 28.27 -8.39
CA LEU A 734 7.14 27.69 -7.39
C LEU A 734 6.67 28.75 -6.36
N PHE A 735 7.49 29.75 -6.08
CA PHE A 735 7.23 30.85 -5.14
C PHE A 735 6.75 32.14 -5.85
N GLY A 736 6.39 32.05 -7.13
CA GLY A 736 5.99 33.19 -7.95
C GLY A 736 4.63 33.79 -7.55
N ARG A 737 4.59 35.07 -7.19
CA ARG A 737 3.36 35.82 -6.84
C ARG A 737 2.48 36.20 -8.05
N SER A 738 2.58 35.48 -9.16
CA SER A 738 1.90 35.77 -10.43
C SER A 738 1.68 34.49 -11.23
N ALA A 739 0.78 34.49 -12.21
CA ALA A 739 0.35 33.33 -12.99
C ALA A 739 1.41 32.74 -13.96
N GLN A 740 2.71 32.90 -13.67
CA GLN A 740 3.78 32.18 -14.35
C GLN A 740 3.88 30.76 -13.81
N SER A 741 2.98 29.89 -14.28
CA SER A 741 3.02 28.47 -13.97
C SER A 741 4.36 27.82 -14.33
N LEU A 742 4.62 26.66 -13.73
CA LEU A 742 5.61 25.73 -14.26
C LEU A 742 5.24 25.35 -15.71
N PRO A 743 6.22 25.27 -16.64
CA PRO A 743 5.97 24.79 -18.00
C PRO A 743 5.32 23.40 -18.03
N ALA A 744 4.28 23.23 -18.85
CA ALA A 744 3.41 22.04 -18.86
C ALA A 744 4.14 20.70 -19.16
N HIS A 745 5.34 20.74 -19.73
CA HIS A 745 6.11 19.56 -20.15
C HIS A 745 7.30 19.23 -19.22
N ILE A 746 7.35 19.73 -17.98
CA ILE A 746 8.34 19.25 -17.00
C ILE A 746 8.21 17.73 -16.81
N THR A 747 9.33 17.02 -16.89
CA THR A 747 9.37 15.55 -16.84
C THR A 747 9.08 15.01 -15.44
N SER A 748 8.78 13.71 -15.33
CA SER A 748 8.62 13.04 -14.03
C SER A 748 9.90 13.14 -13.17
N LEU A 749 11.08 13.08 -13.79
CA LEU A 749 12.37 13.25 -13.11
C LEU A 749 12.63 14.73 -12.74
N GLY A 750 12.20 15.69 -13.58
CA GLY A 750 12.22 17.11 -13.22
C GLY A 750 11.35 17.43 -12.00
N HIS A 751 10.12 16.91 -11.94
CA HIS A 751 9.25 17.03 -10.76
C HIS A 751 9.88 16.38 -9.51
N TYR A 752 10.52 15.21 -9.66
CA TYR A 752 11.25 14.53 -8.58
C TYR A 752 12.41 15.38 -8.03
N VAL A 753 13.18 16.06 -8.89
CA VAL A 753 14.22 17.03 -8.46
C VAL A 753 13.60 18.24 -7.74
N LEU A 754 12.46 18.76 -8.21
CA LEU A 754 11.81 19.91 -7.59
C LEU A 754 11.18 19.61 -6.22
N ILE A 755 10.65 18.41 -5.97
CA ILE A 755 10.14 18.06 -4.62
C ILE A 755 11.28 17.80 -3.63
N HIS A 756 12.45 17.35 -4.12
CA HIS A 756 13.69 17.36 -3.33
C HIS A 756 14.11 18.78 -2.94
N ALA A 757 14.01 19.74 -3.86
CA ALA A 757 14.30 21.15 -3.58
C ALA A 757 13.35 21.77 -2.55
N LEU A 758 12.04 21.51 -2.65
CA LEU A 758 11.06 21.94 -1.64
C LEU A 758 11.34 21.29 -0.27
N THR A 759 11.69 20.01 -0.24
CA THR A 759 12.02 19.31 1.01
C THR A 759 13.32 19.85 1.64
N GLN A 760 14.32 20.16 0.82
CA GLN A 760 15.54 20.84 1.26
C GLN A 760 15.24 22.22 1.85
N HIS A 761 14.37 23.00 1.20
CA HIS A 761 14.00 24.33 1.66
C HIS A 761 13.25 24.29 3.01
N VAL A 762 12.31 23.36 3.20
CA VAL A 762 11.67 23.12 4.51
C VAL A 762 12.69 22.75 5.58
N PHE A 763 13.67 21.89 5.27
CA PHE A 763 14.74 21.53 6.19
C PHE A 763 15.58 22.76 6.60
N LEU A 764 16.05 23.55 5.62
CA LEU A 764 16.88 24.73 5.88
C LEU A 764 16.14 25.83 6.66
N LEU A 765 14.86 26.08 6.36
CA LEU A 765 14.01 26.99 7.12
C LEU A 765 13.88 26.56 8.59
N LYS A 766 13.74 25.25 8.87
CA LYS A 766 13.65 24.75 10.24
C LYS A 766 14.98 24.83 10.99
N GLN A 767 16.10 24.50 10.34
CA GLN A 767 17.43 24.63 10.95
C GLN A 767 17.73 26.09 11.36
N THR A 768 17.42 27.07 10.50
CA THR A 768 17.64 28.49 10.83
C THR A 768 16.65 29.02 11.87
N SER A 769 15.37 28.66 11.78
CA SER A 769 14.35 29.10 12.73
C SER A 769 14.60 28.55 14.14
N PHE A 770 14.89 27.24 14.27
CA PHE A 770 15.12 26.60 15.57
C PHE A 770 16.43 27.03 16.25
N ALA A 771 17.40 27.55 15.50
CA ALA A 771 18.61 28.16 16.05
C ALA A 771 18.37 29.55 16.66
N LEU A 772 17.25 30.20 16.31
CA LEU A 772 16.87 31.53 16.80
C LEU A 772 15.83 31.47 17.94
N SER A 773 15.00 30.43 18.01
CA SER A 773 14.05 30.22 19.12
C SER A 773 14.76 29.91 20.45
N SER A 774 14.25 30.43 21.56
CA SER A 774 14.77 30.08 22.88
C SER A 774 14.53 28.58 23.19
N PRO A 775 15.49 27.86 23.81
CA PRO A 775 15.30 26.44 24.13
C PRO A 775 14.07 26.14 25.00
N PHE A 776 13.64 27.14 25.78
CA PHE A 776 12.55 27.08 26.76
C PHE A 776 11.20 27.57 26.24
N GLU A 777 11.13 28.01 24.99
CA GLU A 777 9.92 28.59 24.41
C GLU A 777 8.98 27.49 23.88
N PRO A 778 7.69 27.46 24.30
CA PRO A 778 6.81 26.30 24.08
C PRO A 778 6.29 26.16 22.64
N GLN A 779 6.59 27.10 21.75
CA GLN A 779 6.23 27.04 20.33
C GLN A 779 7.46 27.33 19.44
N ARG A 780 8.39 26.37 19.39
CA ARG A 780 9.34 26.30 18.26
C ARG A 780 8.56 25.87 17.03
N GLY A 781 8.66 26.63 15.95
CA GLY A 781 7.97 26.35 14.69
C GLY A 781 8.35 27.37 13.61
N LEU A 782 7.93 27.11 12.38
CA LEU A 782 8.07 28.06 11.27
C LEU A 782 7.03 29.19 11.38
N LYS A 783 7.40 30.39 10.93
CA LYS A 783 6.49 31.55 10.90
C LYS A 783 5.28 31.25 10.01
N PRO A 784 4.12 31.91 10.24
CA PRO A 784 2.96 31.79 9.35
C PRO A 784 3.29 32.03 7.88
N ASP A 785 3.96 33.16 7.61
CA ASP A 785 4.33 33.62 6.27
C ASP A 785 5.19 32.56 5.54
N ASP A 786 6.26 32.08 6.20
CA ASP A 786 7.15 31.04 5.67
C ASP A 786 6.38 29.73 5.35
N VAL A 787 5.39 29.37 6.18
CA VAL A 787 4.55 28.17 5.97
C VAL A 787 3.56 28.36 4.83
N GLU A 788 3.03 29.57 4.63
CA GLU A 788 2.10 29.87 3.55
C GLU A 788 2.78 29.98 2.19
N GLU A 789 3.97 30.60 2.11
CA GLU A 789 4.75 30.63 0.85
C GLU A 789 5.17 29.21 0.43
N VAL A 790 5.62 28.35 1.35
CA VAL A 790 5.95 26.95 1.03
C VAL A 790 4.70 26.10 0.72
N LEU A 791 3.57 26.32 1.42
CA LEU A 791 2.31 25.65 1.09
C LEU A 791 1.86 26.00 -0.33
N GLN A 792 1.98 27.26 -0.73
CA GLN A 792 1.64 27.67 -2.09
C GLN A 792 2.59 27.04 -3.12
N ALA A 793 3.89 26.98 -2.83
CA ALA A 793 4.87 26.29 -3.67
C ALA A 793 4.57 24.78 -3.84
N LEU A 794 4.16 24.09 -2.77
CA LEU A 794 3.73 22.69 -2.82
C LEU A 794 2.45 22.50 -3.67
N ARG A 795 1.48 23.42 -3.58
CA ARG A 795 0.30 23.42 -4.46
C ARG A 795 0.66 23.60 -5.94
N VAL A 796 1.53 24.56 -6.26
CA VAL A 796 2.00 24.79 -7.65
C VAL A 796 2.72 23.55 -8.21
N TRP A 797 3.52 22.87 -7.38
CA TRP A 797 4.13 21.59 -7.73
C TRP A 797 3.07 20.51 -7.99
N GLN A 798 2.09 20.36 -7.10
CA GLN A 798 1.02 19.35 -7.20
C GLN A 798 0.19 19.53 -8.48
N THR A 799 -0.29 20.74 -8.77
CA THR A 799 -1.08 21.02 -9.99
C THR A 799 -0.27 20.78 -11.26
N SER A 800 1.02 21.13 -11.28
CA SER A 800 1.93 20.85 -12.40
C SER A 800 2.12 19.33 -12.62
N PHE A 801 2.28 18.59 -11.53
CA PHE A 801 2.48 17.14 -11.55
C PHE A 801 1.23 16.39 -12.01
N GLU A 802 0.05 16.75 -11.47
CA GLU A 802 -1.25 16.19 -11.90
C GLU A 802 -1.53 16.49 -13.39
N HIS A 803 -1.26 17.71 -13.85
CA HIS A 803 -1.41 18.06 -15.27
C HIS A 803 -0.48 17.22 -16.17
N ARG A 804 0.81 17.06 -15.81
CA ARG A 804 1.72 16.20 -16.58
C ARG A 804 1.31 14.73 -16.53
N HIS A 805 0.76 14.26 -15.42
CA HIS A 805 0.22 12.90 -15.29
C HIS A 805 -0.96 12.67 -16.25
N GLN A 806 -1.92 13.61 -16.31
CA GLN A 806 -3.05 13.57 -17.24
C GLN A 806 -2.58 13.60 -18.71
N LEU A 807 -1.62 14.47 -19.06
CA LEU A 807 -1.02 14.50 -20.39
C LEU A 807 -0.37 13.16 -20.76
N ARG A 808 0.39 12.54 -19.84
CA ARG A 808 0.96 11.20 -20.09
C ARG A 808 -0.14 10.15 -20.25
N ALA A 809 -1.20 10.17 -19.46
CA ALA A 809 -2.31 9.22 -19.61
C ALA A 809 -2.95 9.32 -21.01
N ALA A 810 -3.11 10.53 -21.56
CA ALA A 810 -3.59 10.75 -22.92
C ALA A 810 -2.58 10.28 -23.99
N GLU A 811 -1.28 10.51 -23.80
CA GLU A 811 -0.21 9.98 -24.67
C GLU A 811 -0.16 8.44 -24.66
N SER A 812 -0.31 7.84 -23.48
CA SER A 812 -0.24 6.40 -23.23
C SER A 812 -1.50 5.62 -23.61
N ALA A 813 -2.61 6.28 -23.98
CA ALA A 813 -3.84 5.63 -24.42
C ALA A 813 -3.70 4.78 -25.72
N HIS A 814 -2.53 4.85 -26.38
CA HIS A 814 -2.15 4.05 -27.54
C HIS A 814 -1.14 2.93 -27.21
N MET A 815 -0.79 2.75 -25.93
CA MET A 815 0.19 1.76 -25.45
C MET A 815 -0.45 0.73 -24.54
N GLY A 816 0.19 -0.44 -24.43
CA GLY A 816 -0.26 -1.54 -23.59
C GLY A 816 -0.28 -1.21 -22.10
N PRO A 817 -0.99 -2.01 -21.28
CA PRO A 817 -1.45 -1.63 -19.95
C PRO A 817 -0.52 -2.13 -18.83
N ASN A 818 0.76 -2.38 -19.17
CA ASN A 818 1.71 -3.11 -18.33
C ASN A 818 2.51 -2.21 -17.36
N ASP A 819 2.25 -0.90 -17.32
CA ASP A 819 2.89 0.03 -16.38
C ASP A 819 2.30 -0.18 -14.96
N THR A 820 3.00 -0.93 -14.10
CA THR A 820 2.60 -1.23 -12.71
C THR A 820 2.35 0.01 -11.84
N PHE A 821 2.87 1.18 -12.26
CA PHE A 821 2.71 2.45 -11.58
C PHE A 821 2.13 3.51 -12.54
N PRO A 822 1.00 4.16 -12.21
CA PRO A 822 0.49 5.29 -12.98
C PRO A 822 1.51 6.43 -13.07
N GLY A 823 2.07 6.66 -14.27
CA GLY A 823 3.14 7.64 -14.49
C GLY A 823 4.58 7.11 -14.30
N GLY A 824 4.75 5.83 -13.99
CA GLY A 824 6.04 5.14 -13.83
C GLY A 824 6.75 5.38 -12.48
N PRO A 825 7.80 4.59 -12.16
CA PRO A 825 8.36 4.53 -10.81
C PRO A 825 8.92 5.85 -10.25
N VAL A 826 9.50 6.69 -11.11
CA VAL A 826 9.99 8.03 -10.74
C VAL A 826 8.86 8.95 -10.27
N ALA A 827 7.68 8.88 -10.92
CA ALA A 827 6.52 9.67 -10.55
C ALA A 827 5.93 9.19 -9.21
N PHE A 828 5.83 7.87 -9.03
CA PHE A 828 5.43 7.26 -7.77
C PHE A 828 6.35 7.68 -6.61
N ASN A 829 7.67 7.64 -6.79
CA ASN A 829 8.66 8.11 -5.80
C ASN A 829 8.50 9.60 -5.43
N ALA A 830 7.98 10.43 -6.33
CA ALA A 830 7.75 11.85 -6.06
C ALA A 830 6.53 12.10 -5.15
N THR A 831 5.50 11.23 -5.16
CA THR A 831 4.32 11.40 -4.30
C THR A 831 4.63 11.13 -2.83
N ALA A 832 5.48 10.13 -2.54
CA ALA A 832 6.00 9.88 -1.19
C ALA A 832 6.76 11.09 -0.64
N LEU A 833 7.57 11.75 -1.48
CA LEU A 833 8.30 12.97 -1.11
C LEU A 833 7.37 14.16 -0.92
N LEU A 834 6.28 14.29 -1.68
CA LEU A 834 5.23 15.31 -1.44
C LEU A 834 4.57 15.12 -0.07
N ARG A 835 4.22 13.88 0.29
CA ARG A 835 3.66 13.56 1.61
C ARG A 835 4.64 13.88 2.74
N LEU A 836 5.92 13.52 2.59
CA LEU A 836 7.00 13.88 3.52
C LEU A 836 7.17 15.40 3.65
N ALA A 837 7.12 16.16 2.55
CA ALA A 837 7.22 17.61 2.56
C ALA A 837 6.07 18.26 3.35
N TYR A 838 4.82 17.81 3.15
CA TYR A 838 3.68 18.27 3.94
C TYR A 838 3.79 17.93 5.43
N ILE A 839 4.15 16.68 5.77
CA ILE A 839 4.34 16.24 7.16
C ILE A 839 5.42 17.08 7.85
N ARG A 840 6.56 17.28 7.19
CA ARG A 840 7.70 18.04 7.73
C ARG A 840 7.46 19.54 7.76
N LEU A 841 6.65 20.11 6.87
CA LEU A 841 6.23 21.51 6.95
C LEU A 841 5.41 21.77 8.22
N TYR A 842 4.42 20.90 8.47
CA TYR A 842 3.41 21.09 9.51
C TYR A 842 3.75 20.53 10.89
N THR A 843 4.80 19.71 11.03
CA THR A 843 5.16 19.07 12.30
C THR A 843 6.64 19.25 12.66
N ASP A 844 6.92 19.39 13.94
CA ASP A 844 8.26 19.65 14.49
C ASP A 844 8.85 18.39 15.16
N ILE A 845 8.45 17.21 14.66
CA ILE A 845 9.02 15.91 15.01
C ILE A 845 10.51 15.93 14.66
N THR A 846 11.37 15.74 15.66
CA THR A 846 12.83 15.79 15.49
C THR A 846 13.29 14.71 14.50
N PRO A 847 14.01 15.05 13.40
CA PRO A 847 14.30 14.06 12.36
C PRO A 847 15.37 13.03 12.75
N SER A 848 16.22 13.32 13.74
CA SER A 848 17.29 12.43 14.23
C SER A 848 16.73 11.27 15.08
N ARG A 849 16.14 10.28 14.42
CA ARG A 849 15.53 9.08 15.02
C ARG A 849 16.53 7.97 15.35
N SER A 850 17.83 8.27 15.36
CA SER A 850 18.93 7.30 15.55
C SER A 850 19.03 6.21 14.48
N LEU A 851 18.45 6.42 13.29
CA LEU A 851 18.45 5.46 12.17
C LEU A 851 19.86 5.11 11.67
N GLU A 852 20.84 5.98 11.91
CA GLU A 852 22.25 5.78 11.59
C GLU A 852 22.91 4.69 12.45
N THR A 853 22.38 4.41 13.65
CA THR A 853 22.91 3.37 14.56
C THR A 853 22.62 1.96 14.07
N ARG A 854 21.51 1.77 13.34
CA ARG A 854 20.88 0.48 12.99
C ARG A 854 20.50 -0.40 14.19
N ASP A 855 20.55 0.13 15.41
CA ASP A 855 20.03 -0.52 16.61
C ASP A 855 18.54 -0.17 16.77
N HIS A 856 17.68 -1.17 16.51
CA HIS A 856 16.23 -1.02 16.58
C HIS A 856 15.70 -0.66 17.98
N MET A 857 16.41 -0.99 19.05
CA MET A 857 16.04 -0.65 20.42
C MET A 857 16.43 0.78 20.80
N LEU A 858 17.58 1.27 20.31
CA LEU A 858 17.94 2.69 20.41
C LEU A 858 16.98 3.57 19.59
N ILE A 859 16.64 3.14 18.37
CA ILE A 859 15.65 3.83 17.52
C ILE A 859 14.28 3.84 18.22
N ALA A 860 13.78 2.69 18.70
CA ALA A 860 12.51 2.62 19.45
C ALA A 860 12.50 3.53 20.69
N SER A 861 13.64 3.62 21.41
CA SER A 861 13.80 4.49 22.57
C SER A 861 13.83 5.98 22.20
N SER A 862 14.43 6.32 21.05
CA SER A 862 14.42 7.68 20.47
C SER A 862 13.00 8.10 20.04
N LEU A 863 12.27 7.21 19.37
CA LEU A 863 10.86 7.39 19.04
C LEU A 863 10.00 7.58 20.30
N SER A 864 10.20 6.77 21.34
CA SER A 864 9.50 6.94 22.62
C SER A 864 9.75 8.32 23.24
N ASN A 865 11.01 8.73 23.37
CA ASN A 865 11.39 10.00 24.01
C ASN A 865 11.12 11.26 23.17
N THR A 866 10.80 11.12 21.87
CA THR A 866 10.35 12.23 21.03
C THR A 866 9.14 12.95 21.67
N PRO A 867 9.13 14.29 21.77
CA PRO A 867 8.04 15.04 22.40
C PRO A 867 6.64 14.78 21.80
N LEU A 868 5.61 15.09 22.60
CA LEU A 868 4.22 15.13 22.12
C LEU A 868 4.00 16.37 21.23
N LEU A 869 3.02 16.27 20.33
CA LEU A 869 2.76 17.28 19.30
C LEU A 869 1.87 18.41 19.84
N VAL A 870 2.13 19.65 19.40
CA VAL A 870 1.31 20.82 19.70
C VAL A 870 0.05 20.81 18.81
N ARG A 871 -1.13 20.71 19.42
CA ARG A 871 -2.41 20.67 18.71
C ARG A 871 -2.66 21.98 17.96
N SER A 872 -2.98 21.87 16.67
CA SER A 872 -3.20 23.01 15.78
C SER A 872 -3.87 22.56 14.46
N LEU A 873 -4.47 23.52 13.74
CA LEU A 873 -4.98 23.30 12.38
C LEU A 873 -3.87 22.89 11.38
N ARG A 874 -2.60 23.22 11.65
CA ARG A 874 -1.45 22.73 10.88
C ARG A 874 -1.24 21.23 11.11
N LEU A 875 -1.24 20.80 12.37
CA LEU A 875 -1.11 19.38 12.72
C LEU A 875 -2.24 18.53 12.12
N GLN A 876 -3.49 19.03 12.13
CA GLN A 876 -4.62 18.36 11.48
C GLN A 876 -4.35 18.03 9.99
N LYS A 877 -3.72 18.94 9.23
CA LYS A 877 -3.37 18.70 7.82
C LYS A 877 -2.29 17.61 7.65
N ALA A 878 -1.34 17.52 8.58
CA ALA A 878 -0.35 16.43 8.59
C ALA A 878 -0.98 15.08 8.96
N VAL A 879 -1.87 15.07 9.96
CA VAL A 879 -2.61 13.87 10.39
C VAL A 879 -3.46 13.33 9.24
N PHE A 880 -4.17 14.20 8.50
CA PHE A 880 -4.92 13.81 7.31
C PHE A 880 -4.04 13.13 6.24
N GLN A 881 -2.85 13.66 5.96
CA GLN A 881 -1.90 13.05 5.00
C GLN A 881 -1.41 11.67 5.44
N ALA A 882 -1.22 11.43 6.74
CA ALA A 882 -0.85 10.13 7.29
C ALA A 882 -2.04 9.15 7.40
N ILE A 883 -3.26 9.65 7.62
CA ILE A 883 -4.49 8.85 7.55
C ILE A 883 -4.77 8.40 6.12
N HIS A 884 -4.61 9.27 5.12
CA HIS A 884 -4.71 8.89 3.71
C HIS A 884 -3.61 7.88 3.29
N ALA A 885 -2.40 7.95 3.90
CA ALA A 885 -1.40 6.90 3.74
C ALA A 885 -1.86 5.55 4.31
N LEU A 886 -2.53 5.57 5.47
CA LEU A 886 -3.05 4.38 6.13
C LEU A 886 -4.26 3.78 5.39
N SER A 887 -5.19 4.61 4.87
CA SER A 887 -6.36 4.11 4.14
C SER A 887 -5.98 3.41 2.84
N MET A 888 -5.00 3.95 2.09
CA MET A 888 -4.48 3.29 0.89
C MET A 888 -3.76 1.96 1.21
N LEU A 889 -3.15 1.85 2.39
CA LEU A 889 -2.52 0.61 2.87
C LEU A 889 -3.55 -0.44 3.30
N VAL A 890 -4.57 -0.05 4.08
CA VAL A 890 -5.62 -0.96 4.53
C VAL A 890 -6.46 -1.47 3.36
N LYS A 891 -6.86 -0.58 2.43
CA LYS A 891 -7.53 -0.95 1.15
C LYS A 891 -6.75 -1.97 0.32
N ALA A 892 -5.43 -1.88 0.30
CA ALA A 892 -4.56 -2.81 -0.41
C ALA A 892 -4.32 -4.14 0.34
N GLY A 893 -4.78 -4.25 1.59
CA GLY A 893 -4.53 -5.36 2.49
C GLY A 893 -3.11 -5.35 3.06
N VAL A 894 -2.97 -5.06 4.36
CA VAL A 894 -1.67 -4.93 5.05
C VAL A 894 -0.77 -6.15 4.81
N ASN A 895 -1.30 -7.35 5.00
CA ASN A 895 -0.58 -8.62 4.76
C ASN A 895 -0.27 -8.89 3.28
N TYR A 896 -1.14 -8.47 2.36
CA TYR A 896 -0.88 -8.59 0.93
C TYR A 896 0.27 -7.66 0.51
N VAL A 897 0.26 -6.42 0.97
CA VAL A 897 1.33 -5.44 0.75
C VAL A 897 2.66 -5.91 1.32
N ALA A 898 2.68 -6.39 2.58
CA ALA A 898 3.89 -6.90 3.22
C ALA A 898 4.55 -8.06 2.44
N ARG A 899 3.74 -8.93 1.83
CA ARG A 899 4.21 -10.13 1.12
C ARG A 899 4.47 -9.93 -0.38
N THR A 900 3.75 -9.03 -1.04
CA THR A 900 3.82 -8.86 -2.51
C THR A 900 4.41 -7.52 -2.98
N LYS A 901 4.37 -6.47 -2.14
CA LYS A 901 4.81 -5.11 -2.49
C LYS A 901 6.04 -4.61 -1.75
N SER A 902 6.59 -5.40 -0.82
CA SER A 902 7.83 -5.11 -0.07
C SER A 902 9.06 -4.88 -0.94
N LEU A 903 9.08 -5.41 -2.17
CA LEU A 903 10.14 -5.21 -3.17
C LEU A 903 9.86 -4.07 -4.17
N GLU A 904 8.59 -3.74 -4.37
CA GLU A 904 8.15 -2.60 -5.19
C GLU A 904 8.28 -1.26 -4.45
N TRP A 905 8.28 -1.29 -3.12
CA TRP A 905 8.41 -0.12 -2.26
C TRP A 905 9.84 0.43 -2.23
N SER A 906 9.99 1.63 -2.76
CA SER A 906 11.23 2.40 -2.66
C SER A 906 11.49 2.92 -1.23
N ILE A 907 12.74 3.32 -0.96
CA ILE A 907 13.12 3.85 0.35
C ILE A 907 12.39 5.14 0.70
N GLN A 908 11.95 5.93 -0.30
CA GLN A 908 11.12 7.12 -0.15
C GLN A 908 9.75 6.77 0.46
N HIS A 909 9.13 5.68 0.00
CA HIS A 909 7.87 5.18 0.58
C HIS A 909 8.10 4.60 1.98
N SER A 910 9.20 3.89 2.19
CA SER A 910 9.57 3.34 3.50
C SER A 910 9.75 4.44 4.55
N LEU A 911 10.52 5.48 4.22
CA LEU A 911 10.67 6.70 5.03
C LEU A 911 9.32 7.39 5.26
N GLY A 912 8.52 7.58 4.20
CA GLY A 912 7.19 8.20 4.29
C GLY A 912 6.25 7.48 5.26
N ASN A 913 6.13 6.16 5.14
CA ASN A 913 5.28 5.34 6.01
C ASN A 913 5.82 5.30 7.45
N PHE A 914 7.14 5.26 7.64
CA PHE A 914 7.79 5.38 8.96
C PHE A 914 7.59 6.77 9.59
N GLU A 915 7.43 7.84 8.81
CA GLU A 915 6.99 9.14 9.33
C GLU A 915 5.50 9.15 9.68
N CYS A 916 4.63 8.57 8.85
CA CYS A 916 3.19 8.45 9.13
C CYS A 916 2.89 7.67 10.42
N ALA A 917 3.59 6.56 10.66
CA ALA A 917 3.45 5.75 11.87
C ALA A 917 3.79 6.53 13.16
N VAL A 918 4.92 7.25 13.14
CA VAL A 918 5.34 8.08 14.28
C VAL A 918 4.40 9.27 14.47
N LEU A 919 3.93 9.89 13.38
CA LEU A 919 3.00 11.01 13.43
C LEU A 919 1.64 10.64 14.04
N LEU A 920 0.96 9.62 13.52
CA LEU A 920 -0.35 9.21 14.05
C LEU A 920 -0.24 8.71 15.49
N SER A 921 0.82 7.95 15.81
CA SER A 921 1.13 7.56 17.19
C SER A 921 1.26 8.78 18.11
N LYS A 922 2.13 9.75 17.77
CA LYS A 922 2.36 10.92 18.63
C LYS A 922 1.13 11.83 18.73
N TRP A 923 0.31 11.91 17.69
CA TRP A 923 -0.98 12.62 17.74
C TRP A 923 -1.99 11.93 18.68
N LEU A 924 -2.17 10.61 18.58
CA LEU A 924 -3.02 9.85 19.50
C LEU A 924 -2.53 9.92 20.95
N LEU A 925 -1.20 9.92 21.16
CA LEU A 925 -0.60 10.14 22.48
C LEU A 925 -0.83 11.56 23.00
N THR A 926 -0.73 12.59 22.15
CA THR A 926 -1.13 13.96 22.47
C THR A 926 -2.61 14.01 22.92
N LEU A 927 -3.53 13.37 22.20
CA LEU A 927 -4.93 13.28 22.62
C LEU A 927 -5.09 12.56 23.97
N SER A 928 -4.33 11.48 24.20
CA SER A 928 -4.35 10.74 25.47
C SER A 928 -3.85 11.55 26.67
N SER A 929 -3.16 12.67 26.44
CA SER A 929 -2.55 13.53 27.47
C SER A 929 -3.38 14.77 27.83
N ILE A 930 -4.54 14.98 27.19
CA ILE A 930 -5.44 16.12 27.46
C ILE A 930 -5.97 16.02 28.90
N GLY A 931 -5.62 17.01 29.73
CA GLY A 931 -6.11 17.14 31.10
C GLY A 931 -7.42 17.93 31.20
N PRO A 932 -8.06 17.99 32.39
CA PRO A 932 -9.32 18.69 32.59
C PRO A 932 -9.31 20.21 32.33
N ASN A 933 -8.13 20.81 32.24
CA ASN A 933 -7.92 22.25 32.03
C ASN A 933 -7.47 22.59 30.59
N ASP A 934 -7.22 21.58 29.75
CA ASP A 934 -6.79 21.77 28.36
C ASP A 934 -8.00 21.97 27.44
N GLN A 935 -7.76 22.45 26.21
CA GLN A 935 -8.82 22.51 25.20
C GLN A 935 -9.36 21.10 24.89
N PRO A 936 -10.69 20.89 24.82
CA PRO A 936 -11.26 19.59 24.47
C PRO A 936 -10.90 19.18 23.03
N VAL A 937 -11.07 17.89 22.71
CA VAL A 937 -10.87 17.33 21.36
C VAL A 937 -11.84 18.00 20.37
N SER A 938 -11.34 18.52 19.25
CA SER A 938 -12.18 19.17 18.22
C SER A 938 -13.07 18.16 17.49
N THR A 939 -14.08 18.66 16.77
CA THR A 939 -14.93 17.80 15.92
C THR A 939 -14.10 17.05 14.87
N ASP A 940 -13.16 17.75 14.24
CA ASP A 940 -12.30 17.20 13.18
C ASP A 940 -11.30 16.18 13.75
N GLU A 941 -10.76 16.41 14.95
CA GLU A 941 -9.93 15.43 15.66
C GLU A 941 -10.74 14.16 16.04
N LYS A 942 -12.03 14.30 16.39
CA LYS A 942 -12.91 13.14 16.61
C LYS A 942 -13.20 12.39 15.31
N ASN A 943 -13.46 13.11 14.22
CA ASN A 943 -13.65 12.50 12.89
C ASN A 943 -12.40 11.73 12.45
N PHE A 944 -11.21 12.28 12.68
CA PHE A 944 -9.93 11.61 12.41
C PHE A 944 -9.68 10.39 13.31
N LEU A 945 -10.08 10.46 14.58
CA LEU A 945 -9.97 9.34 15.53
C LEU A 945 -10.88 8.17 15.12
N GLU A 946 -12.14 8.47 14.79
CA GLU A 946 -13.12 7.49 14.30
C GLU A 946 -12.68 6.88 12.96
N MET A 947 -12.12 7.69 12.06
CA MET A 947 -11.54 7.23 10.80
C MET A 947 -10.36 6.26 11.00
N ILE A 948 -9.44 6.54 11.95
CA ILE A 948 -8.37 5.57 12.31
C ILE A 948 -8.95 4.29 12.91
N ARG A 949 -9.96 4.41 13.79
CA ARG A 949 -10.60 3.26 14.43
C ARG A 949 -11.23 2.33 13.39
N ARG A 950 -12.06 2.86 12.48
CA ARG A 950 -12.72 2.09 11.41
C ARG A 950 -11.70 1.32 10.55
N MET A 951 -10.62 1.98 10.14
CA MET A 951 -9.54 1.33 9.38
C MET A 951 -8.78 0.25 10.16
N LEU A 952 -8.66 0.36 11.50
CA LEU A 952 -8.06 -0.69 12.32
C LEU A 952 -9.02 -1.87 12.54
N ASP A 953 -10.32 -1.61 12.67
CA ASP A 953 -11.37 -2.63 12.84
C ASP A 953 -11.56 -3.51 11.58
N GLU A 954 -10.99 -3.11 10.43
CA GLU A 954 -10.84 -3.91 9.20
C GLU A 954 -9.62 -4.85 9.21
N THR A 955 -8.75 -4.79 10.24
CA THR A 955 -7.48 -5.53 10.31
C THR A 955 -7.37 -6.41 11.56
N GLU A 956 -6.34 -7.26 11.61
CA GLU A 956 -6.01 -8.05 12.82
C GLU A 956 -5.55 -7.18 14.02
N PHE A 957 -5.27 -5.89 13.78
CA PHE A 957 -4.91 -4.90 14.80
C PHE A 957 -6.12 -4.15 15.38
N ALA A 958 -7.34 -4.61 15.13
CA ALA A 958 -8.58 -4.10 15.70
C ALA A 958 -8.50 -4.04 17.25
N VAL A 959 -8.88 -2.90 17.84
CA VAL A 959 -8.83 -2.68 19.29
C VAL A 959 -10.25 -2.75 19.86
N PRO A 960 -10.59 -3.75 20.71
CA PRO A 960 -11.94 -3.89 21.24
C PRO A 960 -12.36 -2.72 22.15
N ILE A 961 -13.06 -1.74 21.58
CA ILE A 961 -13.53 -0.53 22.26
C ILE A 961 -15.05 -0.56 22.40
N ASP A 962 -15.52 -0.52 23.65
CA ASP A 962 -16.95 -0.47 24.01
C ASP A 962 -17.69 0.67 23.27
N PRO A 963 -18.86 0.41 22.65
CA PRO A 963 -19.65 1.44 21.95
C PRO A 963 -20.19 2.55 22.87
N SER A 964 -20.04 2.46 24.20
CA SER A 964 -20.41 3.50 25.17
C SER A 964 -19.75 4.87 24.94
N LEU A 965 -18.72 4.96 24.08
CA LEU A 965 -18.11 6.24 23.66
C LEU A 965 -18.86 6.97 22.53
N GLY A 966 -19.76 6.29 21.82
CA GLY A 966 -20.49 6.86 20.68
C GLY A 966 -21.76 7.63 21.02
N GLY A 967 -22.19 7.67 22.28
CA GLY A 967 -23.46 8.29 22.67
C GLY A 967 -23.55 8.70 24.15
N PRO A 968 -24.56 9.50 24.52
CA PRO A 968 -24.72 10.00 25.89
C PRO A 968 -25.10 8.86 26.86
N ALA A 969 -24.13 8.39 27.64
CA ALA A 969 -24.34 7.36 28.65
C ALA A 969 -25.31 7.82 29.75
N ALA A 970 -26.31 7.00 30.07
CA ALA A 970 -27.43 7.35 30.96
C ALA A 970 -27.08 7.39 32.47
N ASN A 971 -25.80 7.32 32.84
CA ASN A 971 -25.26 7.63 34.16
C ASN A 971 -23.77 7.97 34.00
N PRO A 972 -23.26 9.09 34.54
CA PRO A 972 -21.84 9.41 34.52
C PRO A 972 -21.07 8.56 35.56
N PRO A 973 -19.94 7.93 35.18
CA PRO A 973 -18.91 7.51 36.14
C PRO A 973 -18.32 8.72 36.86
N SER A 974 -17.49 8.49 37.89
CA SER A 974 -16.67 9.59 38.42
C SER A 974 -15.70 10.07 37.33
N ASN A 975 -15.60 11.39 37.12
CA ASN A 975 -14.92 11.94 35.93
C ASN A 975 -13.47 11.44 35.73
N MET A 976 -12.75 11.10 36.81
CA MET A 976 -11.39 10.56 36.72
C MET A 976 -11.33 9.15 36.12
N GLU A 977 -12.27 8.27 36.44
CA GLU A 977 -12.22 6.86 36.02
C GLU A 977 -12.50 6.71 34.52
N ALA A 978 -13.43 7.52 33.99
CA ALA A 978 -13.70 7.57 32.54
C ALA A 978 -12.48 8.11 31.76
N LEU A 979 -11.91 9.24 32.20
CA LEU A 979 -10.72 9.83 31.57
C LEU A 979 -9.50 8.91 31.61
N ALA A 980 -9.32 8.16 32.70
CA ALA A 980 -8.26 7.16 32.81
C ALA A 980 -8.44 6.03 31.78
N GLY A 981 -9.66 5.51 31.62
CA GLY A 981 -9.98 4.49 30.62
C GLY A 981 -9.72 4.96 29.19
N ASP A 982 -10.13 6.18 28.84
CA ASP A 982 -9.98 6.71 27.48
C ASP A 982 -8.52 7.09 27.15
N SER A 983 -7.76 7.60 28.13
CA SER A 983 -6.32 7.78 27.98
C SER A 983 -5.59 6.44 27.71
N THR A 984 -6.02 5.35 28.36
CA THR A 984 -5.48 4.00 28.09
C THR A 984 -5.88 3.49 26.71
N ARG A 985 -7.15 3.64 26.30
CA ARG A 985 -7.65 3.25 24.96
C ARG A 985 -6.90 3.96 23.83
N LEU A 986 -6.64 5.28 23.98
CA LEU A 986 -5.88 6.05 22.99
C LEU A 986 -4.42 5.60 22.85
N ARG A 987 -3.79 5.11 23.93
CA ARG A 987 -2.44 4.51 23.87
C ARG A 987 -2.46 3.13 23.19
N GLN A 988 -3.48 2.31 23.46
CA GLN A 988 -3.68 1.04 22.76
C GLN A 988 -3.90 1.24 21.26
N LEU A 989 -4.72 2.23 20.87
CA LEU A 989 -4.90 2.62 19.47
C LEU A 989 -3.58 3.12 18.85
N ALA A 990 -2.82 3.94 19.57
CA ALA A 990 -1.50 4.41 19.12
C ALA A 990 -0.51 3.24 18.89
N ALA A 991 -0.54 2.21 19.74
CA ALA A 991 0.26 1.01 19.57
C ALA A 991 -0.21 0.15 18.38
N ALA A 992 -1.51 -0.05 18.22
CA ALA A 992 -2.09 -0.78 17.08
C ALA A 992 -1.72 -0.13 15.73
N VAL A 993 -1.82 1.20 15.62
CA VAL A 993 -1.36 1.95 14.43
C VAL A 993 0.13 1.72 14.13
N ILE A 994 0.99 1.69 15.16
CA ILE A 994 2.42 1.39 14.97
C ILE A 994 2.62 -0.04 14.48
N ARG A 995 1.94 -1.03 15.09
CA ARG A 995 2.09 -2.46 14.75
C ARG A 995 1.62 -2.78 13.34
N LEU A 996 0.52 -2.18 12.90
CA LEU A 996 0.02 -2.28 11.52
C LEU A 996 1.08 -1.82 10.51
N TRP A 997 1.73 -0.67 10.74
CA TRP A 997 2.83 -0.24 9.87
C TRP A 997 4.09 -1.10 10.03
N ALA A 998 4.41 -1.59 11.23
CA ALA A 998 5.52 -2.52 11.48
C ALA A 998 5.40 -3.79 10.62
N GLU A 999 4.20 -4.32 10.46
CA GLU A 999 3.92 -5.51 9.64
C GLU A 999 4.32 -5.31 8.16
N THR A 1000 4.10 -4.12 7.61
CA THR A 1000 4.49 -3.81 6.22
C THR A 1000 6.01 -3.81 5.98
N PHE A 1001 6.80 -3.76 7.05
CA PHE A 1001 8.26 -3.79 7.03
C PHE A 1001 8.87 -5.17 7.39
N LYS A 1002 8.03 -6.20 7.62
CA LYS A 1002 8.47 -7.59 7.90
C LYS A 1002 8.66 -8.43 6.63
N GLY A 1003 8.29 -7.90 5.46
CA GLY A 1003 8.49 -8.55 4.18
C GLY A 1003 9.97 -8.72 3.81
N THR A 1004 10.24 -9.47 2.74
CA THR A 1004 11.58 -9.51 2.15
C THR A 1004 11.92 -8.14 1.56
N HIS A 1005 12.94 -7.49 2.10
CA HIS A 1005 13.42 -6.18 1.63
C HIS A 1005 14.90 -6.22 1.28
N ILE A 1006 15.28 -5.48 0.24
CA ILE A 1006 16.65 -5.40 -0.30
C ILE A 1006 17.63 -4.70 0.67
N PHE A 1007 17.13 -3.75 1.48
CA PHE A 1007 17.96 -2.91 2.35
C PHE A 1007 17.66 -3.15 3.84
N ASP A 1008 18.72 -3.37 4.63
CA ASP A 1008 18.63 -3.61 6.08
C ASP A 1008 17.91 -2.48 6.83
N LEU A 1009 17.99 -1.23 6.36
CA LEU A 1009 17.29 -0.10 7.00
C LEU A 1009 15.78 -0.34 7.11
N VAL A 1010 15.16 -0.97 6.11
CA VAL A 1010 13.71 -1.19 6.08
C VAL A 1010 13.30 -2.22 7.14
N ARG A 1011 14.08 -3.32 7.26
CA ARG A 1011 13.91 -4.33 8.31
C ARG A 1011 14.11 -3.72 9.71
N VAL A 1012 15.12 -2.86 9.86
CA VAL A 1012 15.37 -2.11 11.11
C VAL A 1012 14.21 -1.17 11.43
N MET A 1013 13.62 -0.48 10.46
CA MET A 1013 12.42 0.36 10.68
C MET A 1013 11.26 -0.46 11.25
N GLY A 1014 10.93 -1.62 10.67
CA GLY A 1014 9.92 -2.54 11.19
C GLY A 1014 10.18 -2.96 12.63
N SER A 1015 11.37 -3.51 12.90
CA SER A 1015 11.79 -3.92 14.25
C SER A 1015 11.84 -2.77 15.27
N SER A 1016 12.00 -1.53 14.81
CA SER A 1016 11.97 -0.33 15.65
C SER A 1016 10.55 0.12 15.96
N LEU A 1017 9.61 -0.05 15.02
CA LEU A 1017 8.19 0.21 15.25
C LEU A 1017 7.61 -0.80 16.25
N ASP A 1018 7.86 -2.10 16.10
CA ASP A 1018 7.40 -3.10 17.09
C ASP A 1018 7.99 -2.85 18.49
N GLY A 1019 9.26 -2.45 18.57
CA GLY A 1019 9.89 -1.99 19.81
C GLY A 1019 9.22 -0.75 20.41
N TYR A 1020 8.89 0.25 19.58
CA TYR A 1020 8.24 1.48 20.00
C TYR A 1020 6.78 1.26 20.46
N ALA A 1021 5.99 0.44 19.76
CA ALA A 1021 4.65 0.02 20.20
C ALA A 1021 4.70 -0.61 21.60
N SER A 1022 5.67 -1.50 21.81
CA SER A 1022 5.91 -2.20 23.08
C SER A 1022 6.47 -1.29 24.20
N LEU A 1023 6.84 -0.04 23.90
CA LEU A 1023 7.13 1.02 24.87
C LEU A 1023 5.89 1.91 25.13
N VAL A 1024 5.02 2.10 24.14
CA VAL A 1024 3.75 2.85 24.26
C VAL A 1024 2.71 2.11 25.10
N GLU A 1025 2.67 0.78 25.00
CA GLU A 1025 1.78 -0.09 25.79
C GLU A 1025 2.16 -0.15 27.28
N LYS A 1026 3.42 0.12 27.62
CA LYS A 1026 3.90 0.07 29.01
C LYS A 1026 3.51 1.35 29.75
N PRO A 1027 2.87 1.26 30.94
CA PRO A 1027 2.61 2.44 31.76
C PRO A 1027 3.95 3.05 32.19
N HIS A 1028 4.22 4.26 31.71
CA HIS A 1028 5.47 4.95 32.00
C HIS A 1028 5.33 5.65 33.36
N ASP A 1029 5.95 5.09 34.40
CA ASP A 1029 6.08 5.72 35.73
C ASP A 1029 6.99 6.96 35.67
N ARG A 1030 6.47 8.03 35.07
CA ARG A 1030 7.04 9.37 35.16
C ARG A 1030 6.27 10.14 36.23
N ALA A 1031 6.72 9.99 37.47
CA ALA A 1031 6.47 11.01 38.48
C ALA A 1031 6.90 12.38 37.88
N PRO A 1032 6.05 13.42 37.95
CA PRO A 1032 6.40 14.71 37.37
C PRO A 1032 7.60 15.26 38.13
N MET A 1033 8.72 15.51 37.44
CA MET A 1033 9.78 16.35 38.02
C MET A 1033 9.15 17.69 38.34
N GLY A 1034 9.10 18.00 39.63
CA GLY A 1034 8.32 19.12 40.14
C GLY A 1034 8.74 20.43 39.52
N ARG A 1035 7.77 21.32 39.29
CA ARG A 1035 8.07 22.75 39.13
C ARG A 1035 8.83 23.18 40.38
N ILE A 1036 10.12 23.44 40.26
CA ILE A 1036 10.87 24.15 41.31
C ILE A 1036 10.33 25.59 41.31
N ALA A 1037 9.32 25.82 42.13
CA ALA A 1037 8.91 27.17 42.48
C ALA A 1037 10.07 27.82 43.24
N ALA A 1038 10.47 29.02 42.82
CA ALA A 1038 11.47 29.78 43.56
C ALA A 1038 10.84 30.27 44.87
N GLU A 1039 11.20 29.65 45.99
CA GLU A 1039 10.87 30.20 47.31
C GLU A 1039 11.68 31.48 47.53
N ALA A 1040 10.97 32.61 47.63
CA ALA A 1040 11.56 33.88 48.02
C ALA A 1040 11.64 33.94 49.55
N GLY A 1041 12.80 33.66 50.14
CA GLY A 1041 12.96 33.71 51.60
C GLY A 1041 14.38 33.54 52.14
N LEU A 1042 14.99 34.65 52.54
CA LEU A 1042 15.96 34.79 53.65
C LEU A 1042 17.25 33.93 53.58
N GLY A 1043 18.38 34.58 53.26
CA GLY A 1043 19.73 34.01 53.30
C GLY A 1043 20.78 35.00 52.80
#